data_AF-A0A4Q6AMZ7-F1
#
_entry.id   AF-A0A4Q6AMZ7-F1
#
_cell.length_a   1.000
_cell.length_b   1.000
_cell.length_c   1.000
_cell.angle_alpha   90.00
_cell.angle_beta   90.00
_cell.angle_gamma   90.00
#
_symmetry.space_group_name_H-M   'P 1'
#
loop_
_entity.id
_entity.type
_entity.pdbx_description
1 polymer ?
#
loop_
_entity_poly.entity_id
_entity_poly.type
_entity_poly.pdbx_seq_one_letter_code
_entity_poly.pdbx_strand_id
1 'polypeptide(L)'
;AVEKSFFKKTYRAAGWNKLNLQQKVQSLRQLVDIREGIGMPVLLDNEVIYQPEDLLHKLEEKLSVNPASEVILTNVHNEAQVLVEGFISGKEFSCIVVQNEAGEPVALPPTEIIKGNDVFDYRSKYLPGLSRKVTPIDLPVEQIREIRKDCARLFKAFNFNVYARLDGFITAEGEVFLNDPNTTSGMLPSSFFFHQAAEIGLNPSQFLTYIIRTSLAERIKSGKQTHSFKQLLQQLDQQIDEQRRSENEKIPVAVIMGGYSSERHISVESGRNIYEKLSSSAKYDPFPVFLTGSAHEHRLYRIPVNMMLKDNADDIRDRINYYENGGEQHPVLVEIAEEAAGITAKYTHAAIRKPQLITMPQLAEMADVVFIALHGRPGEDGALQTELEKYNIPYNGSGIESSRITINKFETNEILAAHGVPVAKHRMVTKQDFDCDKEALLTELEEQFGYPLIAKPADDGCSSAVKKIKNRAELEAFARMIFRPGDDLLLEEAKTLALGYKEEFPCKMEFLVEELISPNGAKHFLEITGGLMTRKTESGEIEYEIFEASEALASGEVLSLEEKFLAGEGQNITPARYAPDPEIRQKISDQVKDHLKKVAQILKVEGYARIDAFVRVFDDNRAETIIIEINSLPGMTPATCIFHQTAIQGYKPYDFIDGILTYGMKRTKDLVK
;
A
#
# COMPACT_ATOMS: atom_id res chain seq x y z
N ALA A 1 -21.48 -11.31 22.87
CA ALA A 1 -20.90 -12.26 21.89
C ALA A 1 -22.01 -13.03 21.18
N VAL A 2 -22.76 -13.88 21.89
CA VAL A 2 -23.84 -14.71 21.34
C VAL A 2 -24.85 -13.92 20.48
N GLU A 3 -25.41 -12.81 20.98
CA GLU A 3 -26.35 -11.99 20.18
C GLU A 3 -25.72 -11.40 18.91
N LYS A 4 -24.45 -10.99 18.99
CA LYS A 4 -23.70 -10.51 17.81
C LYS A 4 -23.47 -11.63 16.80
N SER A 5 -23.14 -12.84 17.26
CA SER A 5 -23.00 -14.02 16.39
C SER A 5 -24.31 -14.38 15.68
N PHE A 6 -25.46 -14.09 16.30
CA PHE A 6 -26.77 -14.21 15.67
C PHE A 6 -27.20 -12.97 14.87
N PHE A 7 -26.29 -12.03 14.62
CA PHE A 7 -26.54 -10.77 13.90
C PHE A 7 -27.77 -10.01 14.44
N LYS A 8 -27.91 -9.98 15.78
CA LYS A 8 -28.99 -9.27 16.47
C LYS A 8 -28.51 -7.96 17.06
N LYS A 9 -29.33 -6.91 16.91
CA LYS A 9 -29.12 -5.60 17.53
C LYS A 9 -30.39 -5.13 18.20
N THR A 10 -30.30 -4.81 19.50
CA THR A 10 -31.42 -4.28 20.26
C THR A 10 -31.29 -2.77 20.43
N TYR A 11 -32.33 -2.04 20.04
CA TYR A 11 -32.52 -0.63 20.35
C TYR A 11 -33.57 -0.49 21.45
N ARG A 12 -33.25 0.28 22.49
CA ARG A 12 -34.17 0.57 23.60
C ARG A 12 -34.59 2.03 23.56
N ALA A 13 -35.88 2.30 23.77
CA ALA A 13 -36.45 3.65 23.71
C ALA A 13 -35.74 4.65 24.64
N ALA A 14 -35.45 4.25 25.87
CA ALA A 14 -34.74 5.08 26.84
C ALA A 14 -33.33 5.54 26.37
N GLY A 15 -32.66 4.75 25.52
CA GLY A 15 -31.37 5.10 24.93
C GLY A 15 -31.55 5.92 23.64
N TRP A 16 -32.43 5.44 22.74
CA TRP A 16 -32.68 6.06 21.44
C TRP A 16 -33.22 7.49 21.56
N ASN A 17 -34.13 7.74 22.49
CA ASN A 17 -34.77 9.04 22.68
C ASN A 17 -33.84 10.10 23.31
N LYS A 18 -32.66 9.70 23.82
CA LYS A 18 -31.62 10.63 24.28
C LYS A 18 -30.72 11.12 23.15
N LEU A 19 -30.73 10.45 22.00
CA LEU A 19 -29.87 10.77 20.87
C LEU A 19 -30.48 11.89 20.04
N ASN A 20 -29.64 12.84 19.62
CA ASN A 20 -30.03 13.79 18.57
C ASN A 20 -30.01 13.12 17.18
N LEU A 21 -30.51 13.80 16.14
CA LEU A 21 -30.61 13.24 14.80
C LEU A 21 -29.25 12.78 14.24
N GLN A 22 -28.19 13.57 14.43
CA GLN A 22 -26.84 13.21 13.98
C GLN A 22 -26.34 11.93 14.66
N GLN A 23 -26.58 11.78 15.96
CA GLN A 23 -26.20 10.59 16.73
C GLN A 23 -27.01 9.35 16.31
N LYS A 24 -28.29 9.51 15.99
CA LYS A 24 -29.14 8.42 15.46
C LYS A 24 -28.65 7.95 14.09
N VAL A 25 -28.34 8.88 13.19
CA VAL A 25 -27.74 8.59 11.89
C VAL A 25 -26.39 7.89 12.06
N GLN A 26 -25.54 8.34 12.99
CA GLN A 26 -24.27 7.69 13.26
C GLN A 26 -24.45 6.26 13.80
N SER A 27 -25.45 6.03 14.64
CA SER A 27 -25.76 4.68 15.12
C SER A 27 -26.21 3.74 13.99
N LEU A 28 -27.01 4.25 13.04
CA LEU A 28 -27.39 3.48 11.86
C LEU A 28 -26.22 3.22 10.93
N ARG A 29 -25.33 4.20 10.73
CA ARG A 29 -24.07 3.99 9.99
C ARG A 29 -23.26 2.85 10.60
N GLN A 30 -23.13 2.80 11.93
CA GLN A 30 -22.47 1.71 12.62
C GLN A 30 -23.22 0.36 12.47
N LEU A 31 -24.56 0.38 12.46
CA LEU A 31 -25.36 -0.83 12.22
C LEU A 31 -25.13 -1.40 10.81
N VAL A 32 -25.03 -0.52 9.81
CA VAL A 32 -24.84 -0.87 8.39
C VAL A 32 -23.39 -1.29 8.12
N ASP A 33 -22.43 -0.77 8.89
CA ASP A 33 -21.02 -1.15 8.77
C ASP A 33 -20.84 -2.65 9.03
N ILE A 34 -20.46 -3.39 7.98
CA ILE A 34 -20.27 -4.84 8.03
C ILE A 34 -19.15 -5.29 8.98
N ARG A 35 -18.27 -4.38 9.42
CA ARG A 35 -17.16 -4.69 10.32
C ARG A 35 -17.60 -4.78 11.77
N GLU A 36 -18.59 -3.98 12.17
CA GLU A 36 -18.99 -3.84 13.58
C GLU A 36 -20.49 -4.05 13.84
N GLY A 37 -21.30 -3.80 12.81
CA GLY A 37 -22.74 -3.85 12.83
C GLY A 37 -23.31 -5.21 12.45
N ILE A 38 -24.60 -5.21 12.15
CA ILE A 38 -25.31 -6.41 11.68
C ILE A 38 -25.58 -6.35 10.17
N GLY A 39 -25.23 -5.25 9.49
CA GLY A 39 -25.45 -5.04 8.07
C GLY A 39 -26.94 -4.85 7.70
N MET A 40 -27.19 -4.59 6.42
CA MET A 40 -28.53 -4.53 5.82
C MET A 40 -28.69 -5.68 4.81
N PRO A 41 -29.92 -6.13 4.50
CA PRO A 41 -31.19 -5.69 5.08
C PRO A 41 -31.47 -6.34 6.44
N VAL A 42 -32.32 -5.67 7.25
CA VAL A 42 -32.72 -6.16 8.58
C VAL A 42 -34.19 -6.52 8.63
N LEU A 43 -34.51 -7.49 9.47
CA LEU A 43 -35.86 -7.86 9.86
C LEU A 43 -36.30 -7.03 11.08
N LEU A 44 -37.44 -6.35 10.96
CA LEU A 44 -38.15 -5.66 12.03
C LEU A 44 -39.59 -6.16 12.06
N ASP A 45 -39.99 -6.89 13.11
CA ASP A 45 -41.36 -7.43 13.26
C ASP A 45 -41.86 -8.19 12.01
N ASN A 46 -40.99 -9.01 11.40
CA ASN A 46 -41.22 -9.75 10.15
C ASN A 46 -41.27 -8.92 8.86
N GLU A 47 -41.03 -7.61 8.92
CA GLU A 47 -40.82 -6.76 7.76
C GLU A 47 -39.33 -6.64 7.43
N VAL A 48 -38.97 -6.78 6.16
CA VAL A 48 -37.59 -6.60 5.69
C VAL A 48 -37.38 -5.15 5.29
N ILE A 49 -36.40 -4.50 5.90
CA ILE A 49 -36.04 -3.12 5.63
C ILE A 49 -34.70 -3.09 4.89
N TYR A 50 -34.70 -2.46 3.72
CA TYR A 50 -33.53 -2.39 2.84
C TYR A 50 -32.73 -1.10 2.98
N GLN A 51 -33.41 0.03 3.21
CA GLN A 51 -32.77 1.34 3.25
C GLN A 51 -32.56 1.82 4.70
N PRO A 52 -31.38 2.37 5.04
CA PRO A 52 -31.13 2.93 6.37
C PRO A 52 -32.09 4.07 6.74
N GLU A 53 -32.54 4.86 5.75
CA GLU A 53 -33.50 5.95 5.95
C GLU A 53 -34.87 5.42 6.38
N ASP A 54 -35.36 4.37 5.72
CA ASP A 54 -36.61 3.71 6.08
C ASP A 54 -36.53 3.10 7.50
N LEU A 55 -35.36 2.51 7.82
CA LEU A 55 -35.10 1.97 9.15
C LEU A 55 -35.12 3.07 10.22
N LEU A 56 -34.51 4.23 9.95
CA LEU A 56 -34.53 5.36 10.86
C LEU A 56 -35.97 5.80 11.16
N HIS A 57 -36.79 5.96 10.11
CA HIS A 57 -38.19 6.36 10.26
C HIS A 57 -39.00 5.35 11.10
N LYS A 58 -38.83 4.05 10.85
CA LYS A 58 -39.53 3.00 11.60
C LYS A 58 -39.06 2.90 13.05
N LEU A 59 -37.77 3.12 13.32
CA LEU A 59 -37.24 3.18 14.68
C LEU A 59 -37.78 4.39 15.45
N GLU A 60 -37.85 5.58 14.82
CA GLU A 60 -38.49 6.75 15.41
C GLU A 60 -39.95 6.45 15.78
N GLU A 61 -40.73 5.88 14.85
CA GLU A 61 -42.14 5.56 15.06
C GLU A 61 -42.33 4.60 16.23
N LYS A 62 -41.56 3.51 16.29
CA LYS A 62 -41.74 2.47 17.32
C LYS A 62 -41.19 2.86 18.68
N LEU A 63 -40.04 3.53 18.74
CA LEU A 63 -39.35 3.83 20.01
C LEU A 63 -39.79 5.15 20.67
N SER A 64 -40.52 6.02 19.95
CA SER A 64 -41.05 7.26 20.53
C SER A 64 -42.35 7.07 21.31
N VAL A 65 -43.05 5.94 21.12
CA VAL A 65 -44.41 5.72 21.65
C VAL A 65 -44.40 5.29 23.12
N ASN A 66 -43.44 4.44 23.53
CA ASN A 66 -43.38 3.92 24.90
C ASN A 66 -41.93 3.94 25.43
N PRO A 67 -41.65 4.60 26.57
CA PRO A 67 -40.30 4.62 27.16
C PRO A 67 -39.71 3.24 27.50
N ALA A 68 -40.57 2.22 27.65
CA ALA A 68 -40.18 0.83 27.92
C ALA A 68 -40.09 -0.04 26.65
N SER A 69 -40.38 0.48 25.45
CA SER A 69 -40.30 -0.32 24.23
C SER A 69 -38.85 -0.63 23.85
N GLU A 70 -38.65 -1.84 23.36
CA GLU A 70 -37.43 -2.25 22.68
C GLU A 70 -37.76 -2.80 21.31
N VAL A 71 -36.82 -2.62 20.39
CA VAL A 71 -36.86 -3.13 19.03
C VAL A 71 -35.64 -4.01 18.83
N ILE A 72 -35.87 -5.25 18.41
CA ILE A 72 -34.80 -6.18 18.07
C ILE A 72 -34.74 -6.29 16.55
N LEU A 73 -33.61 -5.87 16.00
CA LEU A 73 -33.29 -6.04 14.60
C LEU A 73 -32.44 -7.29 14.43
N THR A 74 -32.70 -8.03 13.36
CA THR A 74 -31.89 -9.20 13.00
C THR A 74 -31.56 -9.12 11.52
N ASN A 75 -30.32 -9.39 11.12
CA ASN A 75 -30.03 -9.49 9.68
C ASN A 75 -30.80 -10.67 9.06
N VAL A 76 -31.27 -10.52 7.82
CA VAL A 76 -31.96 -11.61 7.11
C VAL A 76 -31.05 -12.81 6.82
N HIS A 77 -29.74 -12.61 6.85
CA HIS A 77 -28.68 -13.60 6.67
C HIS A 77 -28.05 -14.00 8.02
N ASN A 78 -28.81 -14.00 9.11
CA ASN A 78 -28.29 -14.40 10.41
C ASN A 78 -27.89 -15.88 10.48
N GLU A 79 -27.03 -16.19 11.42
CA GLU A 79 -26.72 -17.57 11.78
C GLU A 79 -27.79 -18.16 12.71
N ALA A 80 -28.00 -19.48 12.64
CA ALA A 80 -28.95 -20.19 13.51
C ALA A 80 -28.27 -20.95 14.66
N GLN A 81 -26.95 -21.11 14.60
CA GLN A 81 -26.17 -21.89 15.55
C GLN A 81 -24.89 -21.15 15.93
N VAL A 82 -24.39 -21.40 17.14
CA VAL A 82 -23.08 -20.93 17.59
C VAL A 82 -22.29 -22.13 18.10
N LEU A 83 -21.04 -22.23 17.69
CA LEU A 83 -20.10 -23.21 18.20
C LEU A 83 -19.44 -22.65 19.47
N VAL A 84 -19.36 -23.46 20.53
CA VAL A 84 -18.70 -23.11 21.79
C VAL A 84 -17.58 -24.11 22.02
N GLU A 85 -16.35 -23.62 22.05
CA GLU A 85 -15.14 -24.43 22.20
C GLU A 85 -14.38 -24.04 23.47
N GLY A 86 -13.59 -24.98 23.99
CA GLY A 86 -12.68 -24.71 25.10
C GLY A 86 -11.55 -23.79 24.67
N PHE A 87 -11.12 -22.88 25.55
CA PHE A 87 -9.97 -22.02 25.28
C PHE A 87 -8.68 -22.85 25.29
N ILE A 88 -7.94 -22.85 24.18
CA ILE A 88 -6.64 -23.52 24.06
C ILE A 88 -5.54 -22.48 24.38
N SER A 89 -4.76 -22.73 25.42
CA SER A 89 -3.61 -21.90 25.77
C SER A 89 -2.36 -22.43 25.06
N GLY A 90 -1.88 -21.68 24.07
CA GLY A 90 -0.70 -22.06 23.28
C GLY A 90 -0.30 -20.99 22.28
N LYS A 91 0.77 -21.24 21.53
CA LYS A 91 1.16 -20.40 20.39
C LYS A 91 0.29 -20.74 19.19
N GLU A 92 -0.38 -19.73 18.63
CA GLU A 92 -1.17 -19.86 17.41
C GLU A 92 -0.25 -19.89 16.18
N PHE A 93 -0.51 -20.82 15.26
CA PHE A 93 0.24 -20.95 14.02
C PHE A 93 -0.66 -21.20 12.81
N SER A 94 -0.13 -20.85 11.65
CA SER A 94 -0.68 -21.22 10.34
C SER A 94 0.35 -22.03 9.55
N CYS A 95 -0.06 -23.14 8.93
CA CYS A 95 0.81 -23.97 8.10
C CYS A 95 0.14 -24.24 6.74
N ILE A 96 0.78 -23.81 5.66
CA ILE A 96 0.39 -24.17 4.31
C ILE A 96 0.93 -25.56 3.99
N VAL A 97 0.05 -26.46 3.56
CA VAL A 97 0.43 -27.77 3.04
C VAL A 97 0.14 -27.78 1.55
N VAL A 98 1.12 -28.17 0.75
CA VAL A 98 1.01 -28.27 -0.72
C VAL A 98 1.30 -29.68 -1.19
N GLN A 99 0.89 -30.03 -2.40
CA GLN A 99 1.08 -31.37 -2.96
C GLN A 99 2.26 -31.42 -3.94
N ASN A 100 3.27 -32.27 -3.70
CA ASN A 100 4.35 -32.44 -4.66
C ASN A 100 3.90 -33.19 -5.94
N GLU A 101 4.80 -33.36 -6.91
CA GLU A 101 4.46 -34.02 -8.18
C GLU A 101 4.03 -35.50 -8.02
N ALA A 102 4.49 -36.18 -6.97
CA ALA A 102 4.09 -37.55 -6.66
C ALA A 102 2.71 -37.63 -6.00
N GLY A 103 2.12 -36.49 -5.63
CA GLY A 103 0.84 -36.43 -4.95
C GLY A 103 0.93 -36.42 -3.43
N GLU A 104 2.14 -36.35 -2.86
CA GLU A 104 2.38 -36.37 -1.42
C GLU A 104 2.35 -34.95 -0.82
N PRO A 105 1.84 -34.78 0.41
CA PRO A 105 1.81 -33.49 1.08
C PRO A 105 3.21 -33.06 1.52
N VAL A 106 3.50 -31.79 1.32
CA VAL A 106 4.68 -31.07 1.81
C VAL A 106 4.16 -29.92 2.66
N ALA A 107 4.35 -30.02 3.97
CA ALA A 107 4.02 -28.95 4.90
C ALA A 107 5.12 -27.89 4.86
N LEU A 108 4.76 -26.67 4.48
CA LEU A 108 5.65 -25.50 4.47
C LEU A 108 5.90 -25.01 5.91
N PRO A 109 6.85 -24.07 6.13
CA PRO A 109 7.25 -23.69 7.48
C PRO A 109 6.08 -23.01 8.22
N PRO A 110 5.64 -23.52 9.37
CA PRO A 110 4.55 -22.89 10.11
C PRO A 110 4.93 -21.49 10.58
N THR A 111 3.99 -20.57 10.53
CA THR A 111 4.16 -19.15 10.89
C THR A 111 3.43 -18.85 12.19
N GLU A 112 4.12 -18.23 13.16
CA GLU A 112 3.52 -17.71 14.39
C GLU A 112 2.75 -16.42 14.12
N ILE A 113 1.60 -16.26 14.78
CA ILE A 113 0.83 -15.02 14.79
C ILE A 113 1.02 -14.33 16.15
N ILE A 114 1.92 -13.34 16.22
CA ILE A 114 2.10 -12.57 17.45
C ILE A 114 1.05 -11.46 17.50
N LYS A 115 0.14 -11.55 18.47
CA LYS A 115 -0.94 -10.58 18.67
C LYS A 115 -0.45 -9.37 19.46
N GLY A 116 -0.78 -8.16 19.00
CA GLY A 116 -0.66 -6.94 19.80
C GLY A 116 -1.64 -6.95 20.99
N ASN A 117 -1.42 -6.04 21.95
CA ASN A 117 -2.09 -6.07 23.26
C ASN A 117 -3.58 -5.65 23.30
N ASP A 118 -4.25 -5.37 22.19
CA ASP A 118 -5.71 -5.17 22.20
C ASP A 118 -6.36 -5.69 20.91
N VAL A 119 -7.50 -6.35 21.10
CA VAL A 119 -8.50 -6.87 20.15
C VAL A 119 -8.14 -6.79 18.66
N PHE A 120 -8.03 -7.95 18.01
CA PHE A 120 -7.93 -8.14 16.55
C PHE A 120 -8.99 -7.30 15.80
N ASP A 121 -8.61 -6.13 15.31
CA ASP A 121 -9.43 -5.33 14.39
C ASP A 121 -8.90 -5.48 12.95
N TYR A 122 -9.71 -5.05 11.98
CA TYR A 122 -9.31 -5.00 10.57
C TYR A 122 -7.95 -4.29 10.41
N ARG A 123 -7.68 -3.24 11.18
CA ARG A 123 -6.44 -2.44 11.12
C ARG A 123 -5.20 -3.29 11.39
N SER A 124 -5.26 -4.19 12.36
CA SER A 124 -4.14 -5.06 12.75
C SER A 124 -3.74 -6.09 11.68
N LYS A 125 -4.64 -6.41 10.75
CA LYS A 125 -4.43 -7.39 9.67
C LYS A 125 -3.85 -6.78 8.39
N TYR A 126 -3.98 -5.46 8.20
CA TYR A 126 -3.68 -4.78 6.94
C TYR A 126 -2.69 -3.61 7.05
N LEU A 127 -2.45 -3.06 8.25
CA LEU A 127 -1.38 -2.06 8.46
C LEU A 127 -0.04 -2.76 8.77
N PRO A 128 1.05 -2.42 8.04
CA PRO A 128 2.38 -2.88 8.37
C PRO A 128 2.76 -2.52 9.82
N GLY A 129 3.22 -3.49 10.60
CA GLY A 129 3.78 -3.27 11.95
C GLY A 129 2.84 -3.46 13.15
N LEU A 130 1.53 -3.73 12.95
CA LEU A 130 0.59 -3.97 14.06
C LEU A 130 0.41 -5.45 14.45
N SER A 131 0.62 -6.39 13.52
CA SER A 131 0.77 -7.82 13.81
C SER A 131 2.09 -8.32 13.25
N ARG A 132 2.84 -9.11 14.03
CA ARG A 132 4.15 -9.62 13.63
C ARG A 132 4.06 -11.10 13.30
N LYS A 133 4.50 -11.48 12.09
CA LYS A 133 4.54 -12.87 11.64
C LYS A 133 5.96 -13.42 11.78
N VAL A 134 6.10 -14.53 12.47
CA VAL A 134 7.42 -15.18 12.64
C VAL A 134 7.42 -16.50 11.88
N THR A 135 8.22 -16.57 10.82
CA THR A 135 8.40 -17.77 9.98
C THR A 135 9.87 -18.17 9.95
N PRO A 136 10.22 -19.42 10.29
CA PRO A 136 9.35 -20.37 10.99
C PRO A 136 8.99 -19.85 12.40
N ILE A 137 7.89 -20.34 12.96
CA ILE A 137 7.48 -20.10 14.35
C ILE A 137 8.66 -20.30 15.33
N ASP A 138 8.75 -19.45 16.36
CA ASP A 138 9.85 -19.48 17.32
C ASP A 138 9.66 -20.63 18.33
N LEU A 139 10.10 -21.82 17.95
CA LEU A 139 9.99 -23.07 18.71
C LEU A 139 11.22 -23.97 18.49
N PRO A 140 11.47 -24.92 19.40
CA PRO A 140 12.42 -26.00 19.15
C PRO A 140 12.15 -26.71 17.82
N VAL A 141 13.22 -27.04 17.10
CA VAL A 141 13.18 -27.71 15.78
C VAL A 141 12.26 -28.92 15.75
N GLU A 142 12.29 -29.78 16.79
CA GLU A 142 11.45 -30.97 16.85
C GLU A 142 9.95 -30.65 16.93
N GLN A 143 9.57 -29.59 17.64
CA GLN A 143 8.17 -29.18 17.74
C GLN A 143 7.66 -28.64 16.39
N ILE A 144 8.50 -27.91 15.65
CA ILE A 144 8.17 -27.48 14.28
C ILE A 144 7.96 -28.70 13.38
N ARG A 145 8.80 -29.73 13.50
CA ARG A 145 8.63 -30.98 12.74
C ARG A 145 7.33 -31.71 13.09
N GLU A 146 6.97 -31.79 14.37
CA GLU A 146 5.69 -32.39 14.78
C GLU A 146 4.48 -31.61 14.24
N ILE A 147 4.49 -30.27 14.27
CA ILE A 147 3.45 -29.45 13.63
C ILE A 147 3.31 -29.81 12.15
N ARG A 148 4.42 -29.85 11.40
CA ARG A 148 4.43 -30.15 9.96
C ARG A 148 3.88 -31.55 9.67
N LYS A 149 4.27 -32.53 10.49
CA LYS A 149 3.84 -33.93 10.38
C LYS A 149 2.33 -34.06 10.64
N ASP A 150 1.79 -33.39 11.65
CA ASP A 150 0.36 -33.40 11.93
C ASP A 150 -0.47 -32.67 10.86
N CYS A 151 0.04 -31.55 10.34
CA CYS A 151 -0.55 -30.85 9.21
C CYS A 151 -0.61 -31.75 7.95
N ALA A 152 0.50 -32.43 7.62
CA ALA A 152 0.54 -33.37 6.50
C ALA A 152 -0.39 -34.59 6.70
N ARG A 153 -0.50 -35.08 7.94
CA ARG A 153 -1.44 -36.16 8.31
C ARG A 153 -2.88 -35.73 8.13
N LEU A 154 -3.26 -34.54 8.60
CA LEU A 154 -4.60 -33.99 8.44
C LEU A 154 -4.95 -33.80 6.96
N PHE A 155 -4.01 -33.26 6.17
CA PHE A 155 -4.18 -33.07 4.73
C PHE A 155 -4.55 -34.38 4.01
N LYS A 156 -3.85 -35.48 4.33
CA LYS A 156 -4.18 -36.81 3.80
C LYS A 156 -5.53 -37.31 4.31
N ALA A 157 -5.80 -37.19 5.61
CA ALA A 157 -7.03 -37.70 6.22
C ALA A 157 -8.30 -37.06 5.64
N PHE A 158 -8.23 -35.77 5.31
CA PHE A 158 -9.34 -35.01 4.73
C PHE A 158 -9.38 -35.09 3.19
N ASN A 159 -8.44 -35.79 2.56
CA ASN A 159 -8.27 -35.86 1.10
C ASN A 159 -8.20 -34.47 0.45
N PHE A 160 -7.49 -33.53 1.09
CA PHE A 160 -7.25 -32.23 0.45
C PHE A 160 -6.43 -32.42 -0.82
N ASN A 161 -6.64 -31.51 -1.76
CA ASN A 161 -6.02 -31.54 -3.07
C ASN A 161 -5.26 -30.23 -3.29
N VAL A 162 -4.11 -30.30 -3.97
CA VAL A 162 -3.31 -29.14 -4.38
C VAL A 162 -2.68 -28.38 -3.20
N TYR A 163 -3.48 -27.74 -2.34
CA TYR A 163 -3.03 -27.06 -1.14
C TYR A 163 -4.14 -26.92 -0.08
N ALA A 164 -3.75 -26.64 1.16
CA ALA A 164 -4.63 -26.21 2.24
C ALA A 164 -3.85 -25.30 3.20
N ARG A 165 -4.54 -24.35 3.84
CA ARG A 165 -4.03 -23.64 5.01
C ARG A 165 -4.59 -24.30 6.26
N LEU A 166 -3.72 -24.81 7.11
CA LEU A 166 -4.11 -25.48 8.34
C LEU A 166 -3.67 -24.60 9.51
N ASP A 167 -4.66 -24.06 10.21
CA ASP A 167 -4.44 -23.22 11.38
C ASP A 167 -4.59 -24.06 12.66
N GLY A 168 -3.81 -23.71 13.68
CA GLY A 168 -3.73 -24.49 14.91
C GLY A 168 -3.03 -23.79 16.06
N PHE A 169 -2.95 -24.51 17.18
CA PHE A 169 -2.26 -24.12 18.40
C PHE A 169 -1.27 -25.20 18.81
N ILE A 170 -0.13 -24.78 19.37
CA ILE A 170 0.77 -25.69 20.09
C ILE A 170 0.88 -25.25 21.54
N THR A 171 0.63 -26.19 22.47
CA THR A 171 0.69 -25.92 23.90
C THR A 171 2.13 -25.85 24.41
N ALA A 172 2.32 -25.40 25.66
CA ALA A 172 3.64 -25.37 26.28
C ALA A 172 4.25 -26.78 26.44
N GLU A 173 3.39 -27.80 26.56
CA GLU A 173 3.74 -29.22 26.64
C GLU A 173 4.10 -29.81 25.26
N GLY A 174 3.90 -29.05 24.18
CA GLY A 174 4.18 -29.48 22.80
C GLY A 174 3.03 -30.23 22.13
N GLU A 175 1.82 -30.20 22.69
CA GLU A 175 0.65 -30.82 22.07
C GLU A 175 0.10 -29.93 20.95
N VAL A 176 -0.11 -30.51 19.76
CA VAL A 176 -0.60 -29.80 18.57
C VAL A 176 -2.11 -29.98 18.42
N PHE A 177 -2.83 -28.87 18.36
CA PHE A 177 -4.27 -28.81 18.10
C PHE A 177 -4.50 -28.14 16.73
N LEU A 178 -5.12 -28.86 15.80
CA LEU A 178 -5.53 -28.31 14.50
C LEU A 178 -7.03 -28.03 14.53
N ASN A 179 -7.44 -26.78 14.38
CA ASN A 179 -8.83 -26.37 14.58
C ASN A 179 -9.50 -25.78 13.32
N ASP A 180 -8.76 -25.13 12.43
CA ASP A 180 -9.35 -24.46 11.26
C ASP A 180 -8.66 -24.83 9.94
N PRO A 181 -9.09 -25.91 9.26
CA PRO A 181 -8.62 -26.27 7.94
C PRO A 181 -9.31 -25.45 6.85
N ASN A 182 -8.55 -24.56 6.22
CA ASN A 182 -8.99 -23.70 5.14
C ASN A 182 -8.56 -24.27 3.78
N THR A 183 -9.53 -24.71 2.96
CA THR A 183 -9.28 -25.24 1.59
C THR A 183 -8.94 -24.16 0.57
N THR A 184 -9.12 -22.90 0.94
CA THR A 184 -8.65 -21.72 0.19
C THR A 184 -7.98 -20.78 1.17
N SER A 185 -6.84 -20.22 0.79
CA SER A 185 -6.14 -19.22 1.62
C SER A 185 -6.40 -17.82 1.08
N GLY A 186 -6.29 -16.81 1.94
CA GLY A 186 -6.20 -15.43 1.47
C GLY A 186 -4.95 -15.28 0.59
N MET A 187 -5.10 -14.62 -0.55
CA MET A 187 -4.04 -14.47 -1.58
C MET A 187 -3.56 -13.02 -1.72
N LEU A 188 -3.56 -12.26 -0.63
CA LEU A 188 -2.82 -10.99 -0.62
C LEU A 188 -1.32 -11.29 -0.61
N PRO A 189 -0.46 -10.46 -1.22
CA PRO A 189 1.00 -10.63 -1.18
C PRO A 189 1.57 -10.90 0.22
N SER A 190 1.04 -10.22 1.24
CA SER A 190 1.42 -10.38 2.65
C SER A 190 0.75 -11.55 3.39
N SER A 191 0.03 -12.43 2.68
CA SER A 191 -0.63 -13.61 3.27
C SER A 191 0.36 -14.73 3.59
N PHE A 192 0.03 -15.57 4.57
CA PHE A 192 0.81 -16.78 4.88
C PHE A 192 1.06 -17.66 3.65
N PHE A 193 0.15 -17.60 2.67
CA PHE A 193 0.23 -18.35 1.43
C PHE A 193 1.51 -18.05 0.64
N PHE A 194 1.74 -16.78 0.31
CA PHE A 194 2.93 -16.38 -0.44
C PHE A 194 4.16 -16.27 0.44
N HIS A 195 4.02 -15.88 1.71
CA HIS A 195 5.15 -15.84 2.65
C HIS A 195 5.80 -17.22 2.81
N GLN A 196 5.02 -18.27 3.07
CA GLN A 196 5.57 -19.62 3.27
C GLN A 196 6.09 -20.24 1.96
N ALA A 197 5.45 -19.94 0.82
CA ALA A 197 5.96 -20.34 -0.50
C ALA A 197 7.30 -19.66 -0.83
N ALA A 198 7.48 -18.41 -0.41
CA ALA A 198 8.75 -17.72 -0.62
C ALA A 198 9.89 -18.33 0.20
N GLU A 199 9.63 -18.90 1.39
CA GLU A 199 10.65 -19.59 2.17
C GLU A 199 11.23 -20.84 1.47
N ILE A 200 10.48 -21.45 0.54
CA ILE A 200 10.99 -22.50 -0.36
C ILE A 200 11.54 -21.95 -1.67
N GLY A 201 11.53 -20.63 -1.87
CA GLY A 201 12.13 -19.94 -3.01
C GLY A 201 11.19 -19.62 -4.16
N LEU A 202 9.87 -19.79 -4.02
CA LEU A 202 8.90 -19.44 -5.06
C LEU A 202 8.38 -18.01 -4.87
N ASN A 203 8.42 -17.21 -5.93
CA ASN A 203 7.68 -15.96 -5.96
C ASN A 203 6.17 -16.20 -6.21
N PRO A 204 5.30 -15.19 -6.00
CA PRO A 204 3.86 -15.35 -6.16
C PRO A 204 3.43 -15.89 -7.54
N SER A 205 4.02 -15.38 -8.62
CA SER A 205 3.73 -15.82 -10.00
C SER A 205 4.09 -17.30 -10.21
N GLN A 206 5.28 -17.72 -9.78
CA GLN A 206 5.73 -19.11 -9.86
C GLN A 206 4.85 -20.04 -9.02
N PHE A 207 4.48 -19.60 -7.81
CA PHE A 207 3.64 -20.39 -6.92
C PHE A 207 2.21 -20.58 -7.46
N LEU A 208 1.61 -19.52 -8.03
CA LEU A 208 0.32 -19.62 -8.71
C LEU A 208 0.37 -20.55 -9.91
N THR A 209 1.42 -20.46 -10.75
CA THR A 209 1.63 -21.39 -11.87
C THR A 209 1.72 -22.84 -11.38
N TYR A 210 2.46 -23.08 -10.29
CA TYR A 210 2.53 -24.38 -9.64
C TYR A 210 1.17 -24.90 -9.17
N ILE A 211 0.34 -24.05 -8.54
CA ILE A 211 -1.01 -24.41 -8.07
C ILE A 211 -1.93 -24.74 -9.25
N ILE A 212 -1.91 -23.93 -10.31
CA ILE A 212 -2.71 -24.14 -11.52
C ILE A 212 -2.33 -25.47 -12.16
N ARG A 213 -1.04 -25.72 -12.33
CA ARG A 213 -0.52 -26.97 -12.90
C ARG A 213 -0.93 -28.18 -12.05
N THR A 214 -0.73 -28.11 -10.74
CA THR A 214 -1.09 -29.18 -9.80
C THR A 214 -2.60 -29.42 -9.80
N SER A 215 -3.41 -28.37 -9.94
CA SER A 215 -4.86 -28.47 -10.09
C SER A 215 -5.26 -29.21 -11.37
N LEU A 216 -4.64 -28.90 -12.51
CA LEU A 216 -4.88 -29.63 -13.77
C LEU A 216 -4.52 -31.12 -13.63
N ALA A 217 -3.36 -31.42 -13.04
CA ALA A 217 -2.92 -32.79 -12.78
C ALA A 217 -3.91 -33.56 -11.89
N GLU A 218 -4.46 -32.91 -10.86
CA GLU A 218 -5.43 -33.54 -9.96
C GLU A 218 -6.80 -33.75 -10.63
N ARG A 219 -7.27 -32.80 -11.45
CA ARG A 219 -8.55 -32.96 -12.17
C ARG A 219 -8.51 -34.06 -13.22
N ILE A 220 -7.34 -34.35 -13.80
CA ILE A 220 -7.12 -35.53 -14.66
C ILE A 220 -7.44 -36.83 -13.91
N LYS A 221 -7.05 -36.95 -12.63
CA LYS A 221 -7.31 -38.13 -11.78
C LYS A 221 -8.79 -38.27 -11.43
N SER A 222 -9.51 -37.16 -11.27
CA SER A 222 -10.94 -37.14 -10.92
C SER A 222 -11.90 -37.65 -12.02
N GLY A 223 -11.42 -37.84 -13.26
CA GLY A 223 -12.13 -38.54 -14.33
C GLY A 223 -13.14 -37.74 -15.17
N LYS A 224 -13.39 -36.45 -14.86
CA LYS A 224 -14.24 -35.58 -15.69
C LYS A 224 -13.37 -34.75 -16.65
N GLN A 225 -13.74 -34.67 -17.94
CA GLN A 225 -13.04 -33.85 -18.95
C GLN A 225 -11.52 -34.15 -19.11
N THR A 226 -11.09 -35.38 -18.79
CA THR A 226 -9.67 -35.78 -18.73
C THR A 226 -8.87 -35.45 -19.99
N HIS A 227 -9.46 -35.57 -21.19
CA HIS A 227 -8.76 -35.22 -22.44
C HIS A 227 -8.41 -33.73 -22.52
N SER A 228 -9.37 -32.87 -22.18
CA SER A 228 -9.17 -31.41 -22.18
C SER A 228 -8.12 -31.00 -21.16
N PHE A 229 -8.16 -31.56 -19.94
CA PHE A 229 -7.17 -31.22 -18.92
C PHE A 229 -5.77 -31.75 -19.26
N LYS A 230 -5.64 -32.90 -19.92
CA LYS A 230 -4.35 -33.39 -20.42
C LYS A 230 -3.75 -32.44 -21.46
N GLN A 231 -4.56 -31.92 -22.38
CA GLN A 231 -4.10 -30.93 -23.36
C GLN A 231 -3.65 -29.63 -22.67
N LEU A 232 -4.45 -29.10 -21.75
CA LEU A 232 -4.09 -27.89 -20.99
C LEU A 232 -2.82 -28.08 -20.16
N LEU A 233 -2.67 -29.24 -19.49
CA LEU A 233 -1.47 -29.55 -18.73
C LEU A 233 -0.23 -29.63 -19.62
N GLN A 234 -0.34 -30.28 -20.78
CA GLN A 234 0.76 -30.37 -21.75
C GLN A 234 1.14 -29.00 -22.31
N GLN A 235 0.16 -28.15 -22.64
CA GLN A 235 0.39 -26.79 -23.09
C GLN A 235 1.08 -25.96 -22.01
N LEU A 236 0.60 -26.03 -20.77
CA LEU A 236 1.21 -25.33 -19.64
C LEU A 236 2.64 -25.80 -19.37
N ASP A 237 2.89 -27.12 -19.42
CA ASP A 237 4.23 -27.69 -19.27
C ASP A 237 5.18 -27.20 -20.35
N GLN A 238 4.72 -27.15 -21.61
CA GLN A 238 5.49 -26.58 -22.70
C GLN A 238 5.80 -25.10 -22.46
N GLN A 239 4.83 -24.30 -22.02
CA GLN A 239 5.03 -22.87 -21.73
C GLN A 239 6.02 -22.65 -20.58
N ILE A 240 5.96 -23.45 -19.52
CA ILE A 240 6.92 -23.40 -18.41
C ILE A 240 8.33 -23.69 -18.92
N ASP A 241 8.50 -24.74 -19.74
CA ASP A 241 9.79 -25.13 -20.30
C ASP A 241 10.34 -24.10 -21.31
N GLU A 242 9.47 -23.49 -22.12
CA GLU A 242 9.81 -22.41 -23.05
C GLU A 242 10.26 -21.16 -22.31
N GLN A 243 9.49 -20.73 -21.30
CA GLN A 243 9.82 -19.57 -20.47
C GLN A 243 11.18 -19.75 -19.79
N ARG A 244 11.45 -20.96 -19.30
CA ARG A 244 12.73 -21.38 -18.72
C ARG A 244 13.90 -21.32 -19.70
N ARG A 245 13.67 -21.59 -20.99
CA ARG A 245 14.71 -21.51 -22.03
C ARG A 245 14.96 -20.08 -22.50
N SER A 246 13.93 -19.24 -22.52
CA SER A 246 14.00 -17.84 -22.96
C SER A 246 14.40 -16.87 -21.84
N GLU A 247 14.75 -17.34 -20.64
CA GLU A 247 15.15 -16.46 -19.52
C GLU A 247 16.33 -15.54 -19.87
N ASN A 248 17.32 -16.05 -20.61
CA ASN A 248 18.47 -15.25 -21.05
C ASN A 248 18.11 -14.15 -22.06
N GLU A 249 16.89 -14.15 -22.61
CA GLU A 249 16.41 -13.12 -23.55
C GLU A 249 15.61 -12.02 -22.84
N LYS A 250 15.29 -12.21 -21.55
CA LYS A 250 14.57 -11.23 -20.75
C LYS A 250 15.49 -10.09 -20.33
N ILE A 251 14.92 -8.90 -20.20
CA ILE A 251 15.60 -7.70 -19.73
C ILE A 251 15.70 -7.79 -18.19
N PRO A 252 16.91 -7.88 -17.59
CA PRO A 252 17.07 -7.89 -16.15
C PRO A 252 16.70 -6.54 -15.54
N VAL A 253 15.80 -6.55 -14.55
CA VAL A 253 15.30 -5.32 -13.90
C VAL A 253 15.62 -5.33 -12.41
N ALA A 254 16.46 -4.42 -11.94
CA ALA A 254 16.65 -4.21 -10.51
C ALA A 254 15.50 -3.38 -9.94
N VAL A 255 14.71 -3.94 -9.04
CA VAL A 255 13.64 -3.20 -8.33
C VAL A 255 14.18 -2.72 -6.99
N ILE A 256 14.54 -1.45 -6.89
CA ILE A 256 15.12 -0.84 -5.68
C ILE A 256 14.01 -0.34 -4.75
N MET A 257 13.99 -0.85 -3.52
CA MET A 257 13.01 -0.53 -2.48
C MET A 257 13.68 -0.36 -1.11
N GLY A 258 12.92 0.04 -0.09
CA GLY A 258 13.44 0.40 1.24
C GLY A 258 13.75 1.88 1.34
N GLY A 259 14.98 2.23 1.71
CA GLY A 259 15.40 3.60 2.00
C GLY A 259 15.49 3.89 3.49
N TYR A 260 16.09 5.04 3.81
CA TYR A 260 16.25 5.53 5.19
C TYR A 260 15.21 6.62 5.55
N SER A 261 14.24 6.88 4.67
CA SER A 261 13.13 7.81 4.93
C SER A 261 12.07 7.21 5.88
N SER A 262 11.19 8.07 6.38
CA SER A 262 9.95 7.65 7.06
C SER A 262 9.04 6.81 6.15
N GLU A 263 9.10 7.03 4.84
CA GLU A 263 8.27 6.37 3.83
C GLU A 263 8.83 5.00 3.37
N ARG A 264 9.91 4.52 3.99
CA ARG A 264 10.56 3.23 3.66
C ARG A 264 9.61 2.03 3.62
N HIS A 265 8.55 2.03 4.43
CA HIS A 265 7.54 0.97 4.42
C HIS A 265 6.67 1.00 3.15
N ILE A 266 6.24 2.19 2.73
CA ILE A 266 5.47 2.39 1.49
C ILE A 266 6.33 2.04 0.27
N SER A 267 7.63 2.30 0.37
CA SER A 267 8.63 1.96 -0.67
C SER A 267 8.74 0.46 -0.87
N VAL A 268 8.78 -0.31 0.22
CA VAL A 268 8.75 -1.78 0.15
C VAL A 268 7.44 -2.30 -0.46
N GLU A 269 6.28 -1.74 -0.08
CA GLU A 269 5.00 -2.13 -0.69
C GLU A 269 4.93 -1.81 -2.19
N SER A 270 5.44 -0.64 -2.59
CA SER A 270 5.56 -0.26 -4.00
C SER A 270 6.49 -1.21 -4.75
N GLY A 271 7.66 -1.51 -4.17
CA GLY A 271 8.64 -2.42 -4.74
C GLY A 271 8.11 -3.84 -4.94
N ARG A 272 7.36 -4.38 -3.97
CA ARG A 272 6.67 -5.69 -4.08
C ARG A 272 5.69 -5.70 -5.24
N ASN A 273 4.82 -4.69 -5.29
CA ASN A 273 3.78 -4.59 -6.29
C ASN A 273 4.36 -4.51 -7.72
N ILE A 274 5.46 -3.78 -7.89
CA ILE A 274 6.18 -3.68 -9.16
C ILE A 274 6.91 -4.99 -9.49
N TYR A 275 7.64 -5.57 -8.54
CA TYR A 275 8.31 -6.86 -8.70
C TYR A 275 7.32 -7.93 -9.16
N GLU A 276 6.17 -8.04 -8.51
CA GLU A 276 5.12 -9.01 -8.88
C GLU A 276 4.62 -8.82 -10.31
N LYS A 277 4.26 -7.58 -10.69
CA LYS A 277 3.79 -7.28 -12.04
C LYS A 277 4.85 -7.58 -13.10
N LEU A 278 6.11 -7.25 -12.84
CA LEU A 278 7.23 -7.56 -13.74
C LEU A 278 7.51 -9.07 -13.80
N SER A 279 7.40 -9.78 -12.67
CA SER A 279 7.69 -11.23 -12.60
C SER A 279 6.70 -12.06 -13.42
N SER A 280 5.50 -11.52 -13.65
CA SER A 280 4.47 -12.13 -14.49
C SER A 280 4.71 -11.91 -15.99
N SER A 281 5.74 -11.15 -16.37
CA SER A 281 6.03 -10.78 -17.76
C SER A 281 6.93 -11.78 -18.48
N ALA A 282 6.70 -11.92 -19.79
CA ALA A 282 7.61 -12.60 -20.70
C ALA A 282 8.83 -11.74 -21.10
N LYS A 283 8.79 -10.41 -20.88
CA LYS A 283 9.81 -9.45 -21.33
C LYS A 283 10.88 -9.15 -20.27
N TYR A 284 10.51 -9.16 -19.00
CA TYR A 284 11.38 -8.72 -17.90
C TYR A 284 11.73 -9.87 -16.95
N ASP A 285 12.93 -9.81 -16.40
CA ASP A 285 13.42 -10.65 -15.30
C ASP A 285 13.75 -9.76 -14.09
N PRO A 286 12.79 -9.49 -13.19
CA PRO A 286 13.03 -8.61 -12.06
C PRO A 286 13.78 -9.33 -10.94
N PHE A 287 14.66 -8.59 -10.25
CA PHE A 287 15.24 -9.00 -8.97
C PHE A 287 15.17 -7.88 -7.94
N PRO A 288 14.88 -8.20 -6.66
CA PRO A 288 14.68 -7.17 -5.64
C PRO A 288 16.02 -6.70 -5.07
N VAL A 289 16.15 -5.39 -4.93
CA VAL A 289 17.28 -4.71 -4.30
C VAL A 289 16.77 -3.86 -3.15
N PHE A 290 17.31 -4.06 -1.96
CA PHE A 290 16.98 -3.26 -0.78
C PHE A 290 18.06 -2.21 -0.55
N LEU A 291 17.65 -0.94 -0.52
CA LEU A 291 18.51 0.18 -0.17
C LEU A 291 18.38 0.48 1.33
N THR A 292 19.51 0.63 2.01
CA THR A 292 19.61 1.09 3.41
C THR A 292 20.82 2.01 3.57
N GLY A 293 21.08 2.47 4.79
CA GLY A 293 22.21 3.35 5.11
C GLY A 293 21.74 4.75 5.49
N SER A 294 22.38 5.78 4.93
CA SER A 294 22.13 7.18 5.25
C SER A 294 22.28 8.08 4.02
N ALA A 295 22.01 9.38 4.16
CA ALA A 295 22.23 10.38 3.11
C ALA A 295 23.69 10.47 2.63
N HIS A 296 24.66 9.99 3.40
CA HIS A 296 26.08 10.00 3.04
C HIS A 296 26.59 8.65 2.52
N GLU A 297 25.87 7.56 2.81
CA GLU A 297 26.31 6.21 2.47
C GLU A 297 25.10 5.34 2.12
N HIS A 298 24.91 5.11 0.82
CA HIS A 298 23.90 4.18 0.31
C HIS A 298 24.48 2.77 0.26
N ARG A 299 23.80 1.80 0.88
CA ARG A 299 24.14 0.38 0.84
C ARG A 299 23.04 -0.38 0.11
N LEU A 300 23.40 -1.08 -0.97
CA LEU A 300 22.47 -1.85 -1.80
C LEU A 300 22.62 -3.34 -1.53
N TYR A 301 21.51 -4.04 -1.28
CA TYR A 301 21.50 -5.49 -1.10
C TYR A 301 20.59 -6.14 -2.12
N ARG A 302 21.11 -7.08 -2.91
CA ARG A 302 20.24 -8.04 -3.60
C ARG A 302 19.67 -8.98 -2.54
N ILE A 303 18.35 -9.03 -2.41
CA ILE A 303 17.68 -9.82 -1.35
C ILE A 303 16.92 -11.02 -1.93
N PRO A 304 16.78 -12.12 -1.18
CA PRO A 304 15.94 -13.23 -1.60
C PRO A 304 14.43 -12.90 -1.48
N VAL A 305 13.58 -13.62 -2.22
CA VAL A 305 12.12 -13.36 -2.27
C VAL A 305 11.45 -13.47 -0.90
N ASN A 306 11.84 -14.45 -0.07
CA ASN A 306 11.32 -14.59 1.29
C ASN A 306 11.63 -13.39 2.19
N MET A 307 12.76 -12.72 1.95
CA MET A 307 13.10 -11.50 2.65
C MET A 307 12.32 -10.32 2.09
N MET A 308 12.20 -10.21 0.77
CA MET A 308 11.39 -9.15 0.12
C MET A 308 9.96 -9.16 0.64
N LEU A 309 9.38 -10.33 0.92
CA LEU A 309 8.00 -10.47 1.40
C LEU A 309 7.83 -10.31 2.93
N LYS A 310 8.84 -9.98 3.76
CA LYS A 310 8.64 -9.81 5.22
C LYS A 310 7.65 -8.68 5.58
N ASP A 311 7.17 -8.55 6.81
CA ASP A 311 6.03 -7.64 7.06
C ASP A 311 6.32 -6.15 6.77
N ASN A 312 7.54 -5.67 7.01
CA ASN A 312 7.90 -4.27 6.79
C ASN A 312 9.40 -4.09 6.46
N ALA A 313 9.78 -2.88 6.06
CA ALA A 313 11.17 -2.50 5.75
C ALA A 313 12.17 -2.72 6.91
N ASP A 314 11.75 -2.55 8.16
CA ASP A 314 12.64 -2.70 9.32
C ASP A 314 12.96 -4.19 9.56
N ASP A 315 11.98 -5.10 9.40
CA ASP A 315 12.22 -6.55 9.44
C ASP A 315 13.21 -7.00 8.34
N ILE A 316 13.17 -6.39 7.16
CA ILE A 316 14.13 -6.65 6.07
C ILE A 316 15.53 -6.19 6.50
N ARG A 317 15.66 -4.95 6.99
CA ARG A 317 16.93 -4.40 7.49
C ARG A 317 17.51 -5.26 8.60
N ASP A 318 16.70 -5.66 9.57
CA ASP A 318 17.15 -6.47 10.70
C ASP A 318 17.61 -7.86 10.26
N ARG A 319 16.96 -8.45 9.24
CA ARG A 319 17.41 -9.69 8.61
C ARG A 319 18.72 -9.53 7.84
N ILE A 320 18.92 -8.42 7.14
CA ILE A 320 20.20 -8.09 6.51
C ILE A 320 21.29 -8.04 7.59
N ASN A 321 21.07 -7.26 8.66
CA ASN A 321 22.00 -7.13 9.77
C ASN A 321 22.32 -8.49 10.42
N TYR A 322 21.33 -9.37 10.57
CA TYR A 322 21.54 -10.74 11.07
C TYR A 322 22.55 -11.51 10.22
N TYR A 323 22.40 -11.49 8.88
CA TYR A 323 23.33 -12.17 7.98
C TYR A 323 24.71 -11.49 7.90
N GLU A 324 24.78 -10.16 7.98
CA GLU A 324 26.07 -9.45 8.05
C GLU A 324 26.88 -9.83 9.30
N ASN A 325 26.19 -10.13 10.40
CA ASN A 325 26.80 -10.56 11.66
C ASN A 325 27.05 -12.08 11.72
N GLY A 326 27.07 -12.78 10.57
CA GLY A 326 27.37 -14.22 10.51
C GLY A 326 26.18 -15.13 10.83
N GLY A 327 24.95 -14.61 10.77
CA GLY A 327 23.74 -15.39 10.94
C GLY A 327 23.56 -16.47 9.86
N GLU A 328 22.94 -17.59 10.25
CA GLU A 328 22.72 -18.74 9.38
C GLU A 328 21.22 -19.04 9.22
N GLN A 329 20.89 -19.76 8.14
CA GLN A 329 19.51 -20.13 7.88
C GLN A 329 19.02 -21.15 8.92
N HIS A 330 17.77 -21.02 9.34
CA HIS A 330 17.18 -21.95 10.31
C HIS A 330 17.18 -23.39 9.77
N PRO A 331 17.59 -24.42 10.54
CA PRO A 331 17.74 -25.80 10.04
C PRO A 331 16.49 -26.37 9.37
N VAL A 332 15.32 -26.14 9.98
CA VAL A 332 14.03 -26.59 9.41
C VAL A 332 13.74 -25.97 8.04
N LEU A 333 14.16 -24.73 7.78
CA LEU A 333 13.98 -24.12 6.45
C LEU A 333 14.85 -24.81 5.40
N VAL A 334 16.05 -25.26 5.78
CA VAL A 334 16.94 -26.03 4.90
C VAL A 334 16.29 -27.38 4.55
N GLU A 335 15.79 -28.10 5.56
CA GLU A 335 15.06 -29.37 5.38
C GLU A 335 13.86 -29.21 4.44
N ILE A 336 13.02 -28.20 4.68
CA ILE A 336 11.83 -27.92 3.86
C ILE A 336 12.23 -27.58 2.43
N ALA A 337 13.29 -26.78 2.23
CA ALA A 337 13.75 -26.43 0.90
C ALA A 337 14.26 -27.66 0.12
N GLU A 338 14.86 -28.64 0.79
CA GLU A 338 15.26 -29.92 0.20
C GLU A 338 14.04 -30.79 -0.16
N GLU A 339 13.07 -30.91 0.75
CA GLU A 339 11.81 -31.62 0.49
C GLU A 339 11.02 -31.01 -0.68
N ALA A 340 11.04 -29.67 -0.78
CA ALA A 340 10.38 -28.91 -1.83
C ALA A 340 11.20 -28.78 -3.12
N ALA A 341 12.41 -29.34 -3.19
CA ALA A 341 13.30 -29.19 -4.35
C ALA A 341 12.67 -29.70 -5.66
N GLY A 342 11.89 -30.78 -5.60
CA GLY A 342 11.15 -31.31 -6.74
C GLY A 342 10.05 -30.36 -7.24
N ILE A 343 9.53 -29.50 -6.37
CA ILE A 343 8.58 -28.44 -6.76
C ILE A 343 9.36 -27.27 -7.36
N THR A 344 10.38 -26.77 -6.66
CA THR A 344 11.05 -25.51 -7.02
C THR A 344 11.91 -25.62 -8.26
N ALA A 345 12.58 -26.75 -8.49
CA ALA A 345 13.48 -26.96 -9.65
C ALA A 345 12.79 -26.82 -11.02
N LYS A 346 11.45 -26.88 -11.05
CA LYS A 346 10.64 -26.67 -12.26
C LYS A 346 10.37 -25.20 -12.55
N TYR A 347 10.29 -24.34 -11.53
CA TYR A 347 9.83 -22.96 -11.67
C TYR A 347 10.92 -21.91 -11.35
N THR A 348 12.00 -22.30 -10.68
CA THR A 348 13.04 -21.37 -10.23
C THR A 348 14.38 -21.63 -10.89
N HIS A 349 15.15 -20.55 -11.03
CA HIS A 349 16.50 -20.55 -11.57
C HIS A 349 17.42 -19.82 -10.58
N ALA A 350 18.33 -20.57 -9.95
CA ALA A 350 19.38 -20.04 -9.09
C ALA A 350 18.93 -18.96 -8.07
N ALA A 351 17.86 -19.24 -7.32
CA ALA A 351 17.40 -18.33 -6.27
C ALA A 351 18.51 -18.12 -5.23
N ILE A 352 18.88 -16.86 -4.98
CA ILE A 352 19.77 -16.53 -3.86
C ILE A 352 19.06 -16.88 -2.54
N ARG A 353 19.82 -17.37 -1.55
CA ARG A 353 19.28 -17.76 -0.24
C ARG A 353 19.59 -16.76 0.87
N LYS A 354 20.65 -15.96 0.68
CA LYS A 354 21.14 -14.95 1.63
C LYS A 354 21.22 -13.60 0.92
N PRO A 355 21.06 -12.47 1.65
CA PRO A 355 21.25 -11.15 1.07
C PRO A 355 22.70 -10.96 0.64
N GLN A 356 22.92 -10.24 -0.45
CA GLN A 356 24.25 -9.96 -0.99
C GLN A 356 24.43 -8.45 -1.11
N LEU A 357 25.42 -7.90 -0.41
CA LEU A 357 25.84 -6.52 -0.59
C LEU A 357 26.40 -6.36 -2.01
N ILE A 358 25.87 -5.40 -2.76
CA ILE A 358 26.28 -5.09 -4.13
C ILE A 358 26.71 -3.63 -4.23
N THR A 359 27.71 -3.39 -5.06
CA THR A 359 28.19 -2.05 -5.42
C THR A 359 27.47 -1.53 -6.67
N MET A 360 27.51 -0.22 -6.94
CA MET A 360 26.93 0.34 -8.16
C MET A 360 27.52 -0.25 -9.46
N PRO A 361 28.85 -0.50 -9.59
CA PRO A 361 29.39 -1.22 -10.74
C PRO A 361 28.79 -2.62 -10.91
N GLN A 362 28.63 -3.38 -9.82
CA GLN A 362 28.01 -4.71 -9.88
C GLN A 362 26.54 -4.61 -10.28
N LEU A 363 25.81 -3.59 -9.80
CA LEU A 363 24.44 -3.34 -10.23
C LEU A 363 24.37 -3.08 -11.74
N ALA A 364 25.31 -2.29 -12.29
CA ALA A 364 25.40 -2.01 -13.73
C ALA A 364 25.67 -3.27 -14.58
N GLU A 365 26.41 -4.24 -14.05
CA GLU A 365 26.65 -5.54 -14.71
C GLU A 365 25.44 -6.47 -14.64
N MET A 366 24.57 -6.30 -13.64
CA MET A 366 23.45 -7.20 -13.35
C MET A 366 22.09 -6.72 -13.89
N ALA A 367 21.93 -5.41 -14.13
CA ALA A 367 20.66 -4.80 -14.52
C ALA A 367 20.77 -4.00 -15.82
N ASP A 368 19.85 -4.28 -16.75
CA ASP A 368 19.69 -3.46 -17.97
C ASP A 368 18.87 -2.20 -17.70
N VAL A 369 18.04 -2.22 -16.66
CA VAL A 369 17.24 -1.08 -16.20
C VAL A 369 16.92 -1.23 -14.71
N VAL A 370 16.81 -0.10 -14.02
CA VAL A 370 16.40 -0.01 -12.63
C VAL A 370 14.97 0.51 -12.54
N PHE A 371 14.16 -0.12 -11.70
CA PHE A 371 12.95 0.47 -11.20
C PHE A 371 13.19 1.02 -9.79
N ILE A 372 13.19 2.34 -9.64
CA ILE A 372 13.21 3.04 -8.36
C ILE A 372 11.80 3.01 -7.79
N ALA A 373 11.60 2.23 -6.73
CA ALA A 373 10.37 2.16 -5.94
C ALA A 373 10.54 2.76 -4.54
N LEU A 374 11.52 3.67 -4.39
CA LEU A 374 11.78 4.44 -3.18
C LEU A 374 10.81 5.62 -3.07
N HIS A 375 10.46 6.01 -1.85
CA HIS A 375 9.68 7.22 -1.55
C HIS A 375 10.47 8.15 -0.63
N GLY A 376 10.36 9.44 -0.89
CA GLY A 376 11.23 10.45 -0.31
C GLY A 376 12.70 10.21 -0.68
N ARG A 377 13.61 10.55 0.23
CA ARG A 377 15.07 10.40 -0.01
C ARG A 377 15.54 8.95 0.15
N PRO A 378 16.45 8.45 -0.71
CA PRO A 378 17.14 9.12 -1.83
C PRO A 378 16.46 8.91 -3.20
N GLY A 379 15.17 8.54 -3.22
CA GLY A 379 14.44 8.21 -4.44
C GLY A 379 13.95 9.43 -5.21
N GLU A 380 13.52 10.47 -4.51
CA GLU A 380 12.83 11.64 -5.09
C GLU A 380 13.71 12.88 -5.18
N ASP A 381 14.91 12.88 -4.59
CA ASP A 381 15.79 14.06 -4.49
C ASP A 381 16.91 14.10 -5.55
N GLY A 382 16.92 13.15 -6.48
CA GLY A 382 17.96 13.05 -7.51
C GLY A 382 19.26 12.38 -7.04
N ALA A 383 19.40 12.01 -5.77
CA ALA A 383 20.64 11.43 -5.25
C ALA A 383 20.92 10.05 -5.84
N LEU A 384 19.93 9.15 -5.84
CA LEU A 384 20.09 7.83 -6.47
C LEU A 384 20.20 7.95 -8.00
N GLN A 385 19.42 8.84 -8.63
CA GLN A 385 19.48 9.10 -10.06
C GLN A 385 20.89 9.51 -10.49
N THR A 386 21.54 10.38 -9.71
CA THR A 386 22.93 10.80 -9.95
C THR A 386 23.89 9.62 -9.94
N GLU A 387 23.72 8.68 -9.00
CA GLU A 387 24.55 7.47 -8.97
C GLU A 387 24.28 6.56 -10.17
N LEU A 388 23.01 6.36 -10.56
CA LEU A 388 22.65 5.52 -11.71
C LEU A 388 23.17 6.09 -13.03
N GLU A 389 23.07 7.41 -13.23
CA GLU A 389 23.54 8.08 -14.45
C GLU A 389 25.06 8.02 -14.61
N LYS A 390 25.84 8.07 -13.52
CA LYS A 390 27.31 7.87 -13.57
C LYS A 390 27.70 6.54 -14.20
N TYR A 391 26.87 5.52 -14.06
CA TYR A 391 27.09 4.19 -14.62
C TYR A 391 26.23 3.91 -15.87
N ASN A 392 25.56 4.93 -16.42
CA ASN A 392 24.66 4.83 -17.57
C ASN A 392 23.53 3.80 -17.39
N ILE A 393 23.09 3.57 -16.14
CA ILE A 393 22.02 2.63 -15.84
C ILE A 393 20.68 3.33 -16.09
N PRO A 394 19.82 2.83 -17.01
CA PRO A 394 18.50 3.41 -17.21
C PRO A 394 17.58 3.22 -16.01
N TYR A 395 16.66 4.16 -15.80
CA TYR A 395 15.71 4.09 -14.69
C TYR A 395 14.36 4.76 -15.00
N ASN A 396 13.31 4.42 -14.26
CA ASN A 396 11.95 4.99 -14.37
C ASN A 396 11.83 6.40 -13.75
N GLY A 397 10.80 7.15 -14.12
CA GLY A 397 10.50 8.48 -13.55
C GLY A 397 11.39 9.60 -14.11
N SER A 398 11.34 10.77 -13.47
CA SER A 398 12.05 11.98 -13.89
C SER A 398 13.58 11.92 -13.76
N GLY A 399 14.28 12.82 -14.47
CA GLY A 399 15.73 13.02 -14.35
C GLY A 399 16.15 13.82 -13.11
N ILE A 400 17.46 13.93 -12.86
CA ILE A 400 18.04 14.55 -11.65
C ILE A 400 17.49 15.96 -11.35
N GLU A 401 17.46 16.86 -12.35
CA GLU A 401 17.02 18.25 -12.18
C GLU A 401 15.53 18.32 -11.77
N SER A 402 14.66 17.61 -12.48
CA SER A 402 13.22 17.60 -12.20
C SER A 402 12.90 16.96 -10.85
N SER A 403 13.58 15.86 -10.48
CA SER A 403 13.44 15.25 -9.15
C SER A 403 13.82 16.23 -8.04
N ARG A 404 14.98 16.90 -8.15
CA ARG A 404 15.42 17.92 -7.17
C ARG A 404 14.45 19.08 -7.00
N ILE A 405 13.86 19.56 -8.09
CA ILE A 405 12.89 20.66 -8.04
C ILE A 405 11.59 20.17 -7.39
N THR A 406 11.03 19.06 -7.87
CA THR A 406 9.69 18.58 -7.48
C THR A 406 9.59 18.14 -6.02
N ILE A 407 10.68 17.65 -5.42
CA ILE A 407 10.69 17.34 -3.97
C ILE A 407 10.67 18.61 -3.11
N ASN A 408 11.19 19.74 -3.61
CA ASN A 408 11.20 21.02 -2.92
C ASN A 408 9.93 21.82 -3.26
N LYS A 409 8.97 21.80 -2.32
CA LYS A 409 7.65 22.42 -2.51
C LYS A 409 7.73 23.94 -2.70
N PHE A 410 8.68 24.59 -2.04
CA PHE A 410 8.89 26.03 -2.17
C PHE A 410 9.40 26.40 -3.56
N GLU A 411 10.50 25.77 -3.99
CA GLU A 411 11.10 26.03 -5.31
C GLU A 411 10.14 25.67 -6.45
N THR A 412 9.42 24.56 -6.30
CA THR A 412 8.34 24.18 -7.22
C THR A 412 7.29 25.26 -7.35
N ASN A 413 6.75 25.76 -6.24
CA ASN A 413 5.71 26.79 -6.27
C ASN A 413 6.20 28.12 -6.85
N GLU A 414 7.42 28.54 -6.52
CA GLU A 414 8.03 29.76 -7.08
C GLU A 414 8.20 29.68 -8.61
N ILE A 415 8.68 28.54 -9.12
CA ILE A 415 8.81 28.30 -10.57
C ILE A 415 7.43 28.35 -11.24
N LEU A 416 6.43 27.69 -10.65
CA LEU A 416 5.07 27.67 -11.19
C LEU A 416 4.42 29.06 -11.19
N ALA A 417 4.54 29.80 -10.09
CA ALA A 417 4.05 31.17 -9.96
C ALA A 417 4.67 32.10 -11.01
N ALA A 418 5.99 32.01 -11.23
CA ALA A 418 6.70 32.78 -12.25
C ALA A 418 6.21 32.51 -13.68
N HIS A 419 5.63 31.33 -13.94
CA HIS A 419 5.02 30.95 -15.22
C HIS A 419 3.50 31.17 -15.28
N GLY A 420 2.94 31.87 -14.28
CA GLY A 420 1.52 32.20 -14.18
C GLY A 420 0.62 31.00 -13.89
N VAL A 421 1.15 29.94 -13.28
CA VAL A 421 0.35 28.83 -12.77
C VAL A 421 -0.17 29.21 -11.37
N PRO A 422 -1.48 29.05 -11.10
CA PRO A 422 -2.02 29.28 -9.76
C PRO A 422 -1.42 28.31 -8.73
N VAL A 423 -0.81 28.88 -7.69
CA VAL A 423 -0.30 28.18 -6.50
C VAL A 423 -0.73 28.95 -5.26
N ALA A 424 -0.74 28.29 -4.10
CA ALA A 424 -0.97 28.98 -2.83
C ALA A 424 0.13 30.01 -2.58
N LYS A 425 -0.25 31.19 -2.05
CA LYS A 425 0.74 32.08 -1.43
C LYS A 425 1.47 31.32 -0.33
N HIS A 426 2.78 31.50 -0.26
CA HIS A 426 3.60 30.72 0.63
C HIS A 426 4.84 31.48 1.10
N ARG A 427 5.41 31.07 2.24
CA ARG A 427 6.62 31.66 2.85
C ARG A 427 7.45 30.56 3.52
N MET A 428 8.74 30.49 3.14
CA MET A 428 9.70 29.64 3.86
C MET A 428 10.02 30.24 5.23
N VAL A 429 10.06 29.43 6.28
CA VAL A 429 10.41 29.84 7.63
C VAL A 429 11.64 29.05 8.06
N THR A 430 12.73 29.75 8.41
CA THR A 430 13.96 29.10 8.86
C THR A 430 14.08 29.13 10.39
N LYS A 431 14.85 28.19 10.95
CA LYS A 431 15.20 28.18 12.37
C LYS A 431 15.91 29.47 12.78
N GLN A 432 16.71 30.05 11.88
CA GLN A 432 17.38 31.32 12.12
C GLN A 432 16.39 32.47 12.27
N ASP A 433 15.35 32.53 11.44
CA ASP A 433 14.29 33.55 11.57
C ASP A 433 13.59 33.43 12.93
N PHE A 434 13.29 32.19 13.33
CA PHE A 434 12.61 31.90 14.59
C PHE A 434 13.47 32.21 15.83
N ASP A 435 14.75 31.88 15.79
CA ASP A 435 15.69 32.13 16.89
C ASP A 435 16.07 33.62 17.02
N CYS A 436 16.03 34.37 15.90
CA CYS A 436 16.37 35.80 15.87
C CYS A 436 15.29 36.68 16.54
N ASP A 437 14.04 36.58 16.05
CA ASP A 437 12.91 37.30 16.64
C ASP A 437 11.60 36.53 16.37
N LYS A 438 11.34 35.57 17.25
CA LYS A 438 10.14 34.73 17.23
C LYS A 438 8.84 35.54 17.15
N GLU A 439 8.71 36.62 17.93
CA GLU A 439 7.44 37.35 18.02
C GLU A 439 7.19 38.18 16.76
N ALA A 440 8.23 38.79 16.18
CA ALA A 440 8.13 39.47 14.90
C ALA A 440 7.75 38.50 13.78
N LEU A 441 8.44 37.35 13.69
CA LEU A 441 8.15 36.32 12.68
C LEU A 441 6.70 35.81 12.76
N LEU A 442 6.22 35.46 13.95
CA LEU A 442 4.84 34.97 14.11
C LEU A 442 3.81 36.04 13.72
N THR A 443 4.07 37.31 14.05
CA THR A 443 3.20 38.43 13.68
C THR A 443 3.20 38.68 12.17
N GLU A 444 4.37 38.62 11.52
CA GLU A 444 4.49 38.70 10.05
C GLU A 444 3.64 37.63 9.36
N LEU A 445 3.75 36.37 9.81
CA LEU A 445 3.00 35.25 9.24
C LEU A 445 1.48 35.41 9.46
N GLU A 446 1.06 35.90 10.63
CA GLU A 446 -0.34 36.18 10.93
C GLU A 446 -0.93 37.28 10.03
N GLU A 447 -0.19 38.37 9.82
CA GLU A 447 -0.61 39.48 8.96
C GLU A 447 -0.67 39.07 7.48
N GLN A 448 0.27 38.22 7.04
CA GLN A 448 0.36 37.80 5.65
C GLN A 448 -0.68 36.75 5.25
N PHE A 449 -0.94 35.75 6.11
CA PHE A 449 -1.79 34.60 5.76
C PHE A 449 -3.13 34.57 6.49
N GLY A 450 -3.21 35.13 7.69
CA GLY A 450 -4.34 34.96 8.60
C GLY A 450 -4.52 33.50 9.06
N TYR A 451 -5.56 33.26 9.87
CA TYR A 451 -5.94 31.92 10.29
C TYR A 451 -7.28 31.49 9.68
N PRO A 452 -7.46 30.19 9.37
CA PRO A 452 -6.45 29.13 9.45
C PRO A 452 -5.43 29.17 8.28
N LEU A 453 -4.20 28.71 8.54
CA LEU A 453 -3.13 28.55 7.55
C LEU A 453 -2.61 27.10 7.53
N ILE A 454 -1.81 26.74 6.53
CA ILE A 454 -1.15 25.42 6.45
C ILE A 454 0.33 25.57 6.81
N ALA A 455 0.84 24.70 7.70
CA ALA A 455 2.27 24.54 7.97
C ALA A 455 2.71 23.12 7.60
N LYS A 456 3.82 22.99 6.87
CA LYS A 456 4.36 21.71 6.40
C LYS A 456 5.89 21.74 6.18
N PRO A 457 6.59 20.60 6.20
CA PRO A 457 7.99 20.54 5.77
C PRO A 457 8.13 20.91 4.27
N ALA A 458 9.23 21.57 3.90
CA ALA A 458 9.46 22.01 2.53
C ALA A 458 9.92 20.89 1.58
N ASP A 459 10.69 19.92 2.10
CA ASP A 459 11.45 18.94 1.32
C ASP A 459 11.12 17.48 1.66
N ASP A 460 9.99 17.26 2.32
CA ASP A 460 9.56 15.95 2.82
C ASP A 460 8.19 15.57 2.23
N GLY A 461 8.06 14.32 1.77
CA GLY A 461 6.82 13.75 1.22
C GLY A 461 5.83 13.30 2.32
N CYS A 462 6.30 13.24 3.57
CA CYS A 462 5.51 12.73 4.66
C CYS A 462 4.34 13.67 5.03
N SER A 463 3.11 13.21 4.77
CA SER A 463 1.88 13.96 5.05
C SER A 463 1.56 14.08 6.55
N SER A 464 2.25 13.32 7.43
CA SER A 464 2.04 13.38 8.88
C SER A 464 2.35 14.77 9.47
N ALA A 465 3.26 15.51 8.83
CA ALA A 465 3.68 16.83 9.30
C ALA A 465 2.95 18.00 8.61
N VAL A 466 1.92 17.74 7.81
CA VAL A 466 1.07 18.79 7.24
C VAL A 466 -0.03 19.11 8.26
N LYS A 467 -0.04 20.34 8.80
CA LYS A 467 -1.02 20.76 9.83
C LYS A 467 -1.76 22.02 9.39
N LYS A 468 -3.08 21.98 9.57
CA LYS A 468 -3.95 23.16 9.49
C LYS A 468 -3.90 23.89 10.84
N ILE A 469 -3.16 24.99 10.85
CA ILE A 469 -2.93 25.82 12.03
C ILE A 469 -4.06 26.83 12.18
N LYS A 470 -4.73 26.81 13.33
CA LYS A 470 -5.96 27.58 13.60
C LYS A 470 -5.70 28.83 14.44
N ASN A 471 -4.55 28.92 15.09
CA ASN A 471 -4.20 30.00 16.01
C ASN A 471 -2.68 30.08 16.24
N ARG A 472 -2.24 31.15 16.91
CA ARG A 472 -0.83 31.42 17.23
C ARG A 472 -0.17 30.33 18.06
N ALA A 473 -0.89 29.76 19.02
CA ALA A 473 -0.34 28.72 19.89
C ALA A 473 0.02 27.45 19.10
N GLU A 474 -0.83 27.06 18.15
CA GLU A 474 -0.54 25.96 17.22
C GLU A 474 0.64 26.29 16.29
N LEU A 475 0.75 27.53 15.79
CA LEU A 475 1.88 27.95 14.95
C LEU A 475 3.21 27.86 15.69
N GLU A 476 3.25 28.39 16.91
CA GLU A 476 4.44 28.32 17.77
C GLU A 476 4.79 26.88 18.13
N ALA A 477 3.80 26.06 18.47
CA ALA A 477 4.00 24.63 18.76
C ALA A 477 4.58 23.89 17.55
N PHE A 478 4.09 24.18 16.34
CA PHE A 478 4.62 23.60 15.10
C PHE A 478 6.09 23.96 14.89
N ALA A 479 6.44 25.26 15.00
CA ALA A 479 7.80 25.74 14.81
C ALA A 479 8.77 25.15 15.86
N ARG A 480 8.37 25.10 17.13
CA ARG A 480 9.17 24.45 18.20
C ARG A 480 9.35 22.96 17.95
N MET A 481 8.30 22.27 17.50
CA MET A 481 8.34 20.84 17.20
C MET A 481 9.29 20.54 16.04
N ILE A 482 9.23 21.31 14.94
CA ILE A 482 10.06 21.05 13.77
C ILE A 482 11.53 21.44 13.97
N PHE A 483 11.80 22.49 14.75
CA PHE A 483 13.16 22.99 15.05
C PHE A 483 13.80 22.38 16.31
N ARG A 484 13.17 21.36 16.90
CA ARG A 484 13.60 20.72 18.15
C ARG A 484 15.06 20.22 18.08
N PRO A 485 15.79 20.16 19.21
CA PRO A 485 17.21 19.81 19.21
C PRO A 485 17.49 18.31 19.08
N GLY A 486 16.50 17.44 19.27
CA GLY A 486 16.67 15.99 19.23
C GLY A 486 15.44 15.27 18.65
N ASP A 487 15.53 13.96 18.49
CA ASP A 487 14.49 13.20 17.78
C ASP A 487 13.17 13.09 18.56
N ASP A 488 13.25 13.12 19.90
CA ASP A 488 12.09 13.02 20.79
C ASP A 488 11.08 14.15 20.58
N LEU A 489 9.81 13.78 20.48
CA LEU A 489 8.71 14.74 20.38
C LEU A 489 8.54 15.52 21.69
N LEU A 490 8.27 16.82 21.56
CA LEU A 490 8.01 17.68 22.71
C LEU A 490 6.55 17.48 23.17
N LEU A 491 6.36 16.97 24.40
CA LEU A 491 5.04 16.48 24.85
C LEU A 491 3.93 17.55 24.85
N GLU A 492 4.24 18.79 25.19
CA GLU A 492 3.25 19.87 25.28
C GLU A 492 2.85 20.40 23.90
N GLU A 493 3.82 20.55 23.00
CA GLU A 493 3.61 20.91 21.61
C GLU A 493 2.85 19.80 20.86
N ALA A 494 3.16 18.52 21.14
CA ALA A 494 2.44 17.38 20.57
C ALA A 494 0.96 17.38 20.97
N LYS A 495 0.64 17.69 22.24
CA LYS A 495 -0.76 17.87 22.68
C LYS A 495 -1.43 19.04 21.98
N THR A 496 -0.71 20.17 21.83
CA THR A 496 -1.23 21.38 21.19
C THR A 496 -1.55 21.13 19.71
N LEU A 497 -0.70 20.37 19.02
CA LEU A 497 -0.88 19.98 17.61
C LEU A 497 -1.80 18.75 17.44
N ALA A 498 -2.33 18.22 18.54
CA ALA A 498 -3.14 17.00 18.57
C ALA A 498 -2.48 15.80 17.85
N LEU A 499 -1.17 15.61 18.02
CA LEU A 499 -0.45 14.50 17.42
C LEU A 499 -0.89 13.16 18.04
N GLY A 500 -1.07 12.15 17.19
CA GLY A 500 -1.41 10.79 17.59
C GLY A 500 -0.28 10.08 18.34
N TYR A 501 -0.61 8.99 19.03
CA TYR A 501 0.38 8.14 19.69
C TYR A 501 1.28 7.47 18.65
N LYS A 502 2.57 7.82 18.62
CA LYS A 502 3.60 7.42 17.63
C LYS A 502 3.51 8.08 16.24
N GLU A 503 2.80 9.21 16.10
CA GLU A 503 2.85 9.97 14.85
C GLU A 503 4.27 10.50 14.62
N GLU A 504 4.89 10.15 13.50
CA GLU A 504 6.22 10.65 13.16
C GLU A 504 6.13 12.14 12.75
N PHE A 505 7.00 12.97 13.34
CA PHE A 505 7.12 14.39 12.99
C PHE A 505 8.59 14.70 12.70
N PRO A 506 8.96 15.24 11.53
CA PRO A 506 10.35 15.41 11.14
C PRO A 506 11.04 16.53 11.94
N CYS A 507 12.36 16.43 12.07
CA CYS A 507 13.20 17.51 12.60
C CYS A 507 13.94 18.16 11.42
N LYS A 508 13.74 19.46 11.20
CA LYS A 508 14.28 20.20 10.04
C LYS A 508 14.79 21.57 10.49
N MET A 509 15.53 22.23 9.60
CA MET A 509 16.00 23.61 9.84
C MET A 509 15.10 24.67 9.19
N GLU A 510 14.10 24.22 8.42
CA GLU A 510 13.13 25.08 7.75
C GLU A 510 11.79 24.35 7.56
N PHE A 511 10.72 25.13 7.41
CA PHE A 511 9.39 24.66 7.04
C PHE A 511 8.64 25.70 6.21
N LEU A 512 7.59 25.27 5.52
CA LEU A 512 6.78 26.08 4.63
C LEU A 512 5.45 26.44 5.29
N VAL A 513 5.07 27.72 5.22
CA VAL A 513 3.74 28.22 5.55
C VAL A 513 3.01 28.57 4.25
N GLU A 514 1.75 28.16 4.13
CA GLU A 514 0.90 28.44 2.97
C GLU A 514 -0.49 28.96 3.39
N GLU A 515 -1.10 29.76 2.52
CA GLU A 515 -2.51 30.11 2.67
C GLU A 515 -3.41 28.88 2.52
N LEU A 516 -4.50 28.81 3.28
CA LEU A 516 -5.49 27.76 3.10
C LEU A 516 -6.28 27.99 1.81
N ILE A 517 -6.16 27.08 0.85
CA ILE A 517 -6.95 27.12 -0.38
C ILE A 517 -8.42 26.83 -0.04
N SER A 518 -9.30 27.77 -0.40
CA SER A 518 -10.75 27.68 -0.15
C SER A 518 -11.57 27.66 -1.46
N PRO A 519 -12.88 27.41 -1.42
CA PRO A 519 -13.73 27.40 -2.62
C PRO A 519 -13.82 28.75 -3.36
N ASN A 520 -13.65 29.89 -2.68
CA ASN A 520 -13.74 31.25 -3.26
C ASN A 520 -14.94 31.46 -4.23
N GLY A 521 -16.15 31.05 -3.82
CA GLY A 521 -17.37 31.22 -4.61
C GLY A 521 -17.56 30.22 -5.75
N ALA A 522 -16.72 29.19 -5.84
CA ALA A 522 -16.92 28.08 -6.76
C ALA A 522 -18.18 27.27 -6.42
N LYS A 523 -18.87 26.81 -7.46
CA LYS A 523 -20.03 25.92 -7.36
C LYS A 523 -19.62 24.53 -6.86
N HIS A 524 -18.48 24.02 -7.35
CA HIS A 524 -17.86 22.80 -6.87
C HIS A 524 -16.39 23.07 -6.54
N PHE A 525 -15.94 22.50 -5.42
CA PHE A 525 -14.55 22.58 -4.96
C PHE A 525 -14.11 21.16 -4.60
N LEU A 526 -13.05 20.70 -5.25
CA LEU A 526 -12.62 19.31 -5.21
C LEU A 526 -11.10 19.26 -5.01
N GLU A 527 -10.64 18.33 -4.19
CA GLU A 527 -9.24 17.88 -4.21
C GLU A 527 -9.12 16.77 -5.26
N ILE A 528 -8.17 16.92 -6.18
CA ILE A 528 -7.93 15.94 -7.22
C ILE A 528 -6.47 15.52 -7.27
N THR A 529 -6.28 14.33 -7.80
CA THR A 529 -4.99 13.77 -8.15
C THR A 529 -4.99 13.45 -9.63
N GLY A 530 -4.10 14.08 -10.40
CA GLY A 530 -3.91 13.82 -11.83
C GLY A 530 -2.63 13.03 -12.09
N GLY A 531 -2.75 11.83 -12.65
CA GLY A 531 -1.61 11.05 -13.12
C GLY A 531 -1.23 11.39 -14.55
N LEU A 532 0.04 11.22 -14.87
CA LEU A 532 0.55 11.36 -16.23
C LEU A 532 1.62 10.32 -16.55
N MET A 533 1.84 10.10 -17.83
CA MET A 533 3.06 9.48 -18.34
C MET A 533 3.56 10.19 -19.59
N THR A 534 4.83 9.98 -19.89
CA THR A 534 5.45 10.53 -21.10
C THR A 534 5.83 9.45 -22.08
N ARG A 535 5.72 9.76 -23.37
CA ARG A 535 6.19 8.93 -24.47
C ARG A 535 7.19 9.73 -25.31
N LYS A 536 8.14 9.04 -25.92
CA LYS A 536 8.97 9.62 -26.98
C LYS A 536 8.42 9.22 -28.34
N THR A 537 8.14 10.21 -29.16
CA THR A 537 7.76 10.05 -30.57
C THR A 537 8.96 9.60 -31.41
N GLU A 538 8.74 9.20 -32.66
CA GLU A 538 9.81 8.83 -33.59
C GLU A 538 10.77 10.00 -33.90
N SER A 539 10.29 11.24 -33.79
CA SER A 539 11.11 12.46 -33.95
C SER A 539 11.93 12.82 -32.71
N GLY A 540 11.72 12.12 -31.59
CA GLY A 540 12.41 12.37 -30.31
C GLY A 540 11.71 13.39 -29.41
N GLU A 541 10.56 13.94 -29.82
CA GLU A 541 9.76 14.85 -28.99
C GLU A 541 9.09 14.10 -27.82
N ILE A 542 8.97 14.79 -26.69
CA ILE A 542 8.30 14.27 -25.48
C ILE A 542 6.82 14.59 -25.57
N GLU A 543 6.00 13.55 -25.65
CA GLU A 543 4.55 13.63 -25.58
C GLU A 543 4.08 13.35 -24.15
N TYR A 544 3.23 14.22 -23.61
CA TYR A 544 2.63 14.09 -22.29
C TYR A 544 1.19 13.57 -22.42
N GLU A 545 0.94 12.40 -21.86
CA GLU A 545 -0.38 11.79 -21.77
C GLU A 545 -0.89 12.00 -20.34
N ILE A 546 -1.87 12.89 -20.19
CA ILE A 546 -2.53 13.17 -18.90
C ILE A 546 -3.77 12.27 -18.78
N PHE A 547 -3.87 11.55 -17.68
CA PHE A 547 -5.02 10.68 -17.42
C PHE A 547 -6.22 11.45 -16.85
N GLU A 548 -7.38 10.81 -16.81
CA GLU A 548 -8.52 11.36 -16.08
C GLU A 548 -8.17 11.46 -14.59
N ALA A 549 -8.38 12.62 -13.98
CA ALA A 549 -8.05 12.82 -12.59
C ALA A 549 -8.97 12.02 -11.66
N SER A 550 -8.48 11.70 -10.47
CA SER A 550 -9.26 11.10 -9.39
C SER A 550 -9.64 12.17 -8.37
N GLU A 551 -10.88 12.15 -7.88
CA GLU A 551 -11.34 12.96 -6.75
C GLU A 551 -11.02 12.24 -5.44
N ALA A 552 -10.34 12.92 -4.53
CA ALA A 552 -10.07 12.41 -3.19
C ALA A 552 -11.25 12.76 -2.25
N LEU A 553 -11.83 11.76 -1.60
CA LEU A 553 -12.86 11.95 -0.59
C LEU A 553 -12.24 11.85 0.81
N ALA A 554 -11.98 12.99 1.43
CA ALA A 554 -11.49 13.04 2.79
C ALA A 554 -12.64 12.82 3.79
N SER A 555 -12.41 11.97 4.80
CA SER A 555 -13.32 11.87 5.95
C SER A 555 -13.07 12.97 6.99
N GLY A 556 -11.88 13.60 6.97
CA GLY A 556 -11.43 14.67 7.86
C GLY A 556 -10.94 15.95 7.16
N GLU A 557 -10.26 16.84 7.90
CA GLU A 557 -9.76 18.13 7.37
C GLU A 557 -8.50 17.99 6.48
N VAL A 558 -7.71 16.94 6.71
CA VAL A 558 -6.50 16.57 5.96
C VAL A 558 -6.52 15.05 5.83
N LEU A 559 -6.16 14.54 4.64
CA LEU A 559 -6.06 13.10 4.41
C LEU A 559 -5.01 12.46 5.34
N SER A 560 -5.42 11.46 6.10
CA SER A 560 -4.49 10.68 6.92
C SER A 560 -3.56 9.83 6.05
N LEU A 561 -2.47 9.31 6.63
CA LEU A 561 -1.54 8.44 5.92
C LEU A 561 -2.24 7.13 5.49
N GLU A 562 -3.16 6.63 6.31
CA GLU A 562 -4.00 5.48 6.00
C GLU A 562 -4.94 5.76 4.84
N GLU A 563 -5.58 6.92 4.81
CA GLU A 563 -6.43 7.33 3.68
C GLU A 563 -5.63 7.45 2.36
N LYS A 564 -4.35 7.81 2.43
CA LYS A 564 -3.50 7.92 1.23
C LYS A 564 -3.01 6.58 0.70
N PHE A 565 -2.65 5.64 1.58
CA PHE A 565 -1.88 4.46 1.17
C PHE A 565 -2.54 3.11 1.50
N LEU A 566 -3.51 3.05 2.42
CA LEU A 566 -4.16 1.79 2.78
C LEU A 566 -5.41 1.54 1.93
N ALA A 567 -5.43 0.37 1.29
CA ALA A 567 -6.56 -0.06 0.50
C ALA A 567 -7.83 -0.14 1.36
N GLY A 568 -8.84 0.66 1.01
CA GLY A 568 -10.15 0.66 1.66
C GLY A 568 -10.34 1.67 2.79
N GLU A 569 -9.30 2.41 3.21
CA GLU A 569 -9.45 3.49 4.20
C GLU A 569 -9.71 4.84 3.52
N GLY A 570 -8.98 5.16 2.44
CA GLY A 570 -9.27 6.33 1.60
C GLY A 570 -10.14 5.98 0.39
N GLN A 571 -11.02 6.91 0.02
CA GLN A 571 -11.87 6.76 -1.17
C GLN A 571 -11.41 7.71 -2.27
N ASN A 572 -10.99 7.13 -3.40
CA ASN A 572 -10.70 7.86 -4.63
C ASN A 572 -11.74 7.50 -5.68
N ILE A 573 -12.35 8.51 -6.30
CA ILE A 573 -13.32 8.32 -7.38
C ILE A 573 -12.70 8.75 -8.70
N THR A 574 -12.63 7.83 -9.66
CA THR A 574 -12.08 8.08 -10.99
C THR A 574 -13.15 7.74 -12.06
N PRO A 575 -13.48 8.67 -12.99
CA PRO A 575 -13.00 10.05 -13.09
C PRO A 575 -13.60 10.96 -12.01
N ALA A 576 -12.91 12.06 -11.70
CA ALA A 576 -13.37 13.09 -10.76
C ALA A 576 -14.74 13.67 -11.17
N ARG A 577 -15.61 13.93 -10.20
CA ARG A 577 -17.01 14.31 -10.45
C ARG A 577 -17.20 15.82 -10.54
N TYR A 578 -16.54 16.46 -11.50
CA TYR A 578 -16.60 17.92 -11.71
C TYR A 578 -18.02 18.46 -11.95
N ALA A 579 -18.88 17.67 -12.60
CA ALA A 579 -20.28 17.99 -12.85
C ALA A 579 -21.13 16.70 -12.95
N PRO A 580 -22.45 16.78 -12.68
CA PRO A 580 -23.36 15.65 -12.88
C PRO A 580 -23.56 15.30 -14.37
N ASP A 581 -23.57 16.32 -15.23
CA ASP A 581 -23.72 16.14 -16.68
C ASP A 581 -22.41 15.63 -17.31
N PRO A 582 -22.43 14.51 -18.06
CA PRO A 582 -21.22 13.92 -18.62
C PRO A 582 -20.46 14.81 -19.61
N GLU A 583 -21.16 15.58 -20.46
CA GLU A 583 -20.50 16.42 -21.47
C GLU A 583 -19.82 17.64 -20.84
N ILE A 584 -20.51 18.28 -19.89
CA ILE A 584 -19.94 19.39 -19.10
C ILE A 584 -18.75 18.89 -18.28
N ARG A 585 -18.89 17.72 -17.64
CA ARG A 585 -17.81 17.11 -16.86
C ARG A 585 -16.58 16.86 -17.72
N GLN A 586 -16.73 16.38 -18.95
CA GLN A 586 -15.60 16.17 -19.85
C GLN A 586 -14.92 17.50 -20.22
N LYS A 587 -15.69 18.55 -20.57
CA LYS A 587 -15.12 19.88 -20.88
C LYS A 587 -14.35 20.49 -19.71
N ILE A 588 -14.79 20.25 -18.48
CA ILE A 588 -14.05 20.67 -17.28
C ILE A 588 -12.80 19.81 -17.11
N SER A 589 -12.91 18.48 -17.28
CA SER A 589 -11.78 17.57 -17.20
C SER A 589 -10.67 17.95 -18.19
N ASP A 590 -11.04 18.29 -19.43
CA ASP A 590 -10.10 18.71 -20.48
C ASP A 590 -9.33 19.98 -20.09
N GLN A 591 -10.01 21.00 -19.52
CA GLN A 591 -9.35 22.19 -18.97
C GLN A 591 -8.34 21.85 -17.87
N VAL A 592 -8.74 20.97 -16.94
CA VAL A 592 -7.86 20.52 -15.85
C VAL A 592 -6.64 19.78 -16.41
N LYS A 593 -6.85 18.85 -17.36
CA LYS A 593 -5.77 18.09 -18.00
C LYS A 593 -4.78 19.01 -18.73
N ASP A 594 -5.27 20.04 -19.41
CA ASP A 594 -4.41 21.03 -20.07
C ASP A 594 -3.56 21.80 -19.06
N HIS A 595 -4.12 22.19 -17.91
CA HIS A 595 -3.36 22.83 -16.83
C HIS A 595 -2.29 21.89 -16.25
N LEU A 596 -2.65 20.65 -15.95
CA LEU A 596 -1.71 19.64 -15.43
C LEU A 596 -0.58 19.34 -16.42
N LYS A 597 -0.90 19.29 -17.72
CA LYS A 597 0.10 19.15 -18.80
C LYS A 597 1.08 20.32 -18.81
N LYS A 598 0.57 21.56 -18.71
CA LYS A 598 1.40 22.77 -18.67
C LYS A 598 2.35 22.73 -17.46
N VAL A 599 1.88 22.32 -16.29
CA VAL A 599 2.68 22.16 -15.07
C VAL A 599 3.80 21.15 -15.27
N ALA A 600 3.48 19.97 -15.80
CA ALA A 600 4.46 18.92 -16.07
C ALA A 600 5.56 19.40 -17.04
N GLN A 601 5.18 20.16 -18.08
CA GLN A 601 6.12 20.74 -19.05
C GLN A 601 7.02 21.81 -18.44
N ILE A 602 6.49 22.71 -17.60
CA ILE A 602 7.28 23.74 -16.91
C ILE A 602 8.36 23.11 -16.03
N LEU A 603 7.98 22.07 -15.28
CA LEU A 603 8.85 21.37 -14.34
C LEU A 603 9.68 20.25 -15.00
N LYS A 604 9.57 20.09 -16.33
CA LYS A 604 10.24 19.06 -17.14
C LYS A 604 10.11 17.66 -16.53
N VAL A 605 8.91 17.32 -16.09
CA VAL A 605 8.61 16.04 -15.45
C VAL A 605 8.50 14.97 -16.52
N GLU A 606 9.21 13.85 -16.35
CA GLU A 606 9.35 12.82 -17.37
C GLU A 606 9.11 11.41 -16.82
N GLY A 607 8.84 10.46 -17.71
CA GLY A 607 8.48 9.08 -17.39
C GLY A 607 7.04 8.98 -16.94
N TYR A 608 6.78 9.39 -15.69
CA TYR A 608 5.47 9.41 -15.07
C TYR A 608 5.48 10.31 -13.84
N ALA A 609 4.31 10.80 -13.45
CA ALA A 609 4.17 11.58 -12.23
C ALA A 609 2.71 11.63 -11.77
N ARG A 610 2.56 12.16 -10.56
CA ARG A 610 1.28 12.52 -9.96
C ARG A 610 1.31 14.00 -9.61
N ILE A 611 0.26 14.72 -9.97
CA ILE A 611 0.08 16.12 -9.61
C ILE A 611 -1.18 16.23 -8.79
N ASP A 612 -1.04 16.70 -7.56
CA ASP A 612 -2.17 16.92 -6.65
C ASP A 612 -2.56 18.40 -6.73
N ALA A 613 -3.87 18.66 -6.83
CA ALA A 613 -4.40 19.99 -7.06
C ALA A 613 -5.78 20.17 -6.44
N PHE A 614 -6.12 21.41 -6.10
CA PHE A 614 -7.52 21.79 -5.89
C PHE A 614 -8.11 22.32 -7.18
N VAL A 615 -9.36 21.95 -7.46
CA VAL A 615 -10.11 22.46 -8.61
C VAL A 615 -11.34 23.19 -8.13
N ARG A 616 -11.45 24.46 -8.54
CA ARG A 616 -12.65 25.28 -8.41
C ARG A 616 -13.40 25.27 -9.74
N VAL A 617 -14.65 24.83 -9.71
CA VAL A 617 -15.57 24.87 -10.85
C VAL A 617 -16.60 25.96 -10.62
N PHE A 618 -16.65 26.93 -11.53
CA PHE A 618 -17.59 28.06 -11.46
C PHE A 618 -18.88 27.79 -12.24
N ASP A 619 -19.90 28.63 -12.07
CA ASP A 619 -21.21 28.47 -12.73
C ASP A 619 -21.16 28.51 -14.26
N ASP A 620 -20.13 29.15 -14.83
CA ASP A 620 -19.86 29.21 -16.27
C ASP A 620 -19.09 27.98 -16.80
N ASN A 621 -18.89 26.95 -15.96
CA ASN A 621 -18.09 25.75 -16.22
C ASN A 621 -16.59 26.00 -16.45
N ARG A 622 -16.08 27.18 -16.07
CA ARG A 622 -14.64 27.44 -16.01
C ARG A 622 -14.02 26.69 -14.83
N ALA A 623 -12.86 26.08 -15.08
CA ALA A 623 -12.05 25.44 -14.04
C ALA A 623 -10.84 26.30 -13.69
N GLU A 624 -10.62 26.54 -12.40
CA GLU A 624 -9.34 27.03 -11.87
C GLU A 624 -8.66 25.87 -11.15
N THR A 625 -7.45 25.51 -11.62
CA THR A 625 -6.63 24.41 -11.06
C THR A 625 -5.47 25.03 -10.28
N ILE A 626 -5.41 24.73 -8.98
CA ILE A 626 -4.41 25.28 -8.05
C ILE A 626 -3.54 24.12 -7.59
N ILE A 627 -2.25 24.19 -7.88
CA ILE A 627 -1.33 23.08 -7.63
C ILE A 627 -0.96 23.02 -6.15
N ILE A 628 -0.97 21.81 -5.58
CA ILE A 628 -0.63 21.51 -4.19
C ILE A 628 0.79 20.94 -4.12
N GLU A 629 1.03 19.88 -4.89
CA GLU A 629 2.32 19.20 -4.97
C GLU A 629 2.46 18.43 -6.29
N ILE A 630 3.72 18.16 -6.66
CA ILE A 630 4.07 17.29 -7.78
C ILE A 630 4.96 16.19 -7.22
N ASN A 631 4.53 14.95 -7.36
CA ASN A 631 5.35 13.79 -7.08
C ASN A 631 5.85 13.21 -8.42
N SER A 632 7.16 13.30 -8.64
CA SER A 632 7.84 12.81 -9.86
C SER A 632 8.23 11.33 -9.79
N LEU A 633 7.98 10.67 -8.66
CA LEU A 633 8.17 9.24 -8.44
C LEU A 633 7.08 8.66 -7.52
N PRO A 634 5.78 8.77 -7.89
CA PRO A 634 4.70 8.47 -6.97
C PRO A 634 4.66 7.00 -6.53
N GLY A 635 4.16 6.79 -5.30
CA GLY A 635 3.74 5.50 -4.74
C GLY A 635 3.14 4.55 -5.77
N MET A 636 3.64 3.31 -5.84
CA MET A 636 3.11 2.28 -6.74
C MET A 636 2.51 1.12 -5.96
N THR A 637 1.81 1.40 -4.86
CA THR A 637 1.07 0.37 -4.13
C THR A 637 -0.14 -0.10 -4.96
N PRO A 638 -0.76 -1.25 -4.64
CA PRO A 638 -1.97 -1.70 -5.34
C PRO A 638 -3.14 -0.69 -5.30
N ALA A 639 -3.17 0.19 -4.29
CA ALA A 639 -4.22 1.18 -4.08
C ALA A 639 -3.94 2.53 -4.77
N THR A 640 -2.77 2.72 -5.37
CA THR A 640 -2.43 3.98 -6.04
C THR A 640 -3.41 4.27 -7.17
N CYS A 641 -4.03 5.45 -7.11
CA CYS A 641 -5.05 5.90 -8.05
C CYS A 641 -4.59 5.91 -9.52
N ILE A 642 -3.29 6.05 -9.81
CA ILE A 642 -2.77 6.03 -11.19
C ILE A 642 -3.10 4.73 -11.93
N PHE A 643 -3.19 3.58 -11.24
CA PHE A 643 -3.62 2.33 -11.84
C PHE A 643 -5.09 2.36 -12.27
N HIS A 644 -5.95 3.06 -11.54
CA HIS A 644 -7.35 3.25 -11.95
C HIS A 644 -7.47 4.21 -13.13
N GLN A 645 -6.68 5.29 -13.11
CA GLN A 645 -6.64 6.31 -14.15
C GLN A 645 -6.18 5.75 -15.50
N THR A 646 -5.11 4.96 -15.47
CA THR A 646 -4.58 4.24 -16.63
C THR A 646 -5.55 3.16 -17.13
N ALA A 647 -6.22 2.44 -16.23
CA ALA A 647 -7.22 1.44 -16.60
C ALA A 647 -8.41 2.02 -17.38
N ILE A 648 -8.87 3.24 -17.04
CA ILE A 648 -9.92 3.93 -17.80
C ILE A 648 -9.50 4.19 -19.26
N GLN A 649 -8.20 4.40 -19.50
CA GLN A 649 -7.64 4.55 -20.84
C GLN A 649 -7.25 3.22 -21.51
N GLY A 650 -7.60 2.08 -20.90
CA GLY A 650 -7.39 0.75 -21.47
C GLY A 650 -6.03 0.11 -21.21
N TYR A 651 -5.17 0.74 -20.39
CA TYR A 651 -3.92 0.12 -19.97
C TYR A 651 -4.17 -0.97 -18.93
N LYS A 652 -3.55 -2.14 -19.10
CA LYS A 652 -3.32 -3.01 -17.96
C LYS A 652 -2.21 -2.42 -17.09
N PRO A 653 -2.18 -2.69 -15.78
CA PRO A 653 -1.09 -2.22 -14.92
C PRO A 653 0.31 -2.58 -15.44
N TYR A 654 0.45 -3.74 -16.10
CA TYR A 654 1.68 -4.14 -16.76
C TYR A 654 2.07 -3.20 -17.92
N ASP A 655 1.12 -2.87 -18.81
CA ASP A 655 1.39 -2.06 -20.00
C ASP A 655 1.87 -0.65 -19.61
N PHE A 656 1.32 -0.11 -18.53
CA PHE A 656 1.78 1.14 -17.94
C PHE A 656 3.23 1.05 -17.41
N ILE A 657 3.56 0.00 -16.66
CA ILE A 657 4.91 -0.22 -16.12
C ILE A 657 5.93 -0.45 -17.26
N ASP A 658 5.54 -1.20 -18.30
CA ASP A 658 6.35 -1.41 -19.50
C ASP A 658 6.65 -0.08 -20.21
N GLY A 659 5.64 0.79 -20.32
CA GLY A 659 5.76 2.13 -20.91
C GLY A 659 6.79 2.99 -20.18
N ILE A 660 6.72 3.07 -18.85
CA ILE A 660 7.65 3.90 -18.06
C ILE A 660 9.08 3.37 -18.09
N LEU A 661 9.29 2.05 -18.07
CA LEU A 661 10.62 1.46 -18.21
C LEU A 661 11.18 1.67 -19.62
N THR A 662 10.34 1.50 -20.64
CA THR A 662 10.72 1.74 -22.04
C THR A 662 11.09 3.21 -22.27
N TYR A 663 10.39 4.15 -21.64
CA TYR A 663 10.75 5.56 -21.65
C TYR A 663 12.13 5.79 -21.01
N GLY A 664 12.36 5.25 -19.80
CA GLY A 664 13.64 5.36 -19.09
C GLY A 664 14.82 4.85 -19.92
N MET A 665 14.68 3.66 -20.53
CA MET A 665 15.69 3.09 -21.43
C MET A 665 15.96 3.97 -22.66
N LYS A 666 14.93 4.58 -23.26
CA LYS A 666 15.11 5.52 -24.38
C LYS A 666 15.80 6.81 -23.95
N ARG A 667 15.40 7.39 -22.81
CA ARG A 667 16.02 8.61 -22.27
C ARG A 667 17.52 8.42 -22.05
N THR A 668 17.94 7.36 -21.38
CA THR A 668 19.36 7.10 -21.11
C THR A 668 20.16 6.91 -22.39
N LYS A 669 19.61 6.25 -23.42
CA LYS A 669 20.26 6.13 -24.73
C LYS A 669 20.53 7.48 -25.40
N ASP A 670 19.68 8.48 -25.16
CA ASP A 670 19.86 9.82 -25.73
C ASP A 670 20.85 10.67 -24.94
N LEU A 671 21.06 10.38 -23.64
CA LEU A 671 22.09 11.04 -22.81
C LEU A 671 23.51 10.56 -23.14
N VAL A 672 23.66 9.35 -23.68
CA VAL A 672 24.95 8.73 -24.03
C VAL A 672 25.42 9.10 -25.45
N LYS A 673 24.50 9.56 -26.31
CA LYS A 673 24.81 10.06 -27.66
C LYS A 673 25.29 11.50 -27.61
#